data_AF-A0A0M2RKQ2-F1
#
_entry.id   AF-A0A0M2RKQ2-F1
#
_cell.length_a   1.000
_cell.length_b   1.000
_cell.length_c   1.000
_cell.angle_alpha   90.00
_cell.angle_beta   90.00
_cell.angle_gamma   90.00
#
_symmetry.space_group_name_H-M   'P 1'
#
loop_
_entity.id
_entity.type
_entity.pdbx_description
1 polymer ?
#
loop_
_entity_poly.entity_id
_entity_poly.type
_entity_poly.pdbx_seq_one_letter_code
_entity_poly.pdbx_strand_id
1 'polypeptide(L)'
;MRWDNLSAPPDEGTPDGAAPATPPLPLALPGAVARTFDTPGFAGMTFYEVQAKSIINRVPGQSRVPFEWTINPYRGCSHACVYCLSGDTPILMADGRTKPISDLTPGDRIYGTERRGAYRRYVVTTVLDAWSTVKRAYRVTLVDGTTLVASGDHRFLTERGWKHVTGAMGGPGKRPYLTTSNRLIGTGRFASAPKDSADYRRGWLRGTVRGDGGPDRPFRLAVTDHEALGRAARFLADAGIDPHPARFVPVTTARRAGTAIRTARQRDVETIAELVGWPEAPTDDWRLGFLAGVFDAEGSCHRGVFRIGLRDDATLDRVTDALDRFGFRWVLEDAGHPKRVRQVRLTGGLPTRLRFFHLTDPAITGKRSIEGAALKCQAELRVATIEDLGLELPLWDITTGTGDFIANGVVSHNCFARNSHTYLDLDAGADFDRRVIVKVNAGELVRRELAAPRWRGAHVAMGTNVDCYQRAEGRYRLMPPILEALRDFANPFSILTKGTLLLRDLPLLRQAAEVTRVGLSYSVGFVDEALWRAVEPGTPSPRRRLEAVRQLTDAGFQVGVLMAPILPGLSDDDESIDATVAAIAAAGATSVTPLALHLRPGAREWYAHWLAREFPHLVPRYRQLYRAGSYAPQAYQRELTARVRIAARRHGLHRGEAGDNRRLPEPPPPPVAEQLSLL
;
A
#
# COMPACT_ATOMS: atom_id res chain seq x y z
N MET A 1 13.09 -8.97 11.64
CA MET A 1 12.35 -9.40 12.85
C MET A 1 11.26 -10.35 12.38
N ARG A 2 11.30 -11.62 12.80
CA ARG A 2 10.24 -12.63 12.59
C ARG A 2 9.31 -12.62 13.82
N TRP A 3 8.00 -12.75 13.63
CA TRP A 3 6.95 -12.35 14.59
C TRP A 3 5.98 -13.50 14.93
N ASP A 4 6.48 -14.61 15.46
CA ASP A 4 5.64 -15.74 15.93
C ASP A 4 5.02 -15.50 17.33
N ASN A 5 4.98 -14.23 17.75
CA ASN A 5 4.94 -13.86 19.15
C ASN A 5 3.70 -13.04 19.57
N LEU A 6 2.48 -13.38 19.13
CA LEU A 6 1.22 -12.90 19.73
C LEU A 6 0.32 -14.09 20.14
N SER A 7 -0.39 -14.00 21.28
CA SER A 7 -1.25 -15.08 21.83
C SER A 7 -2.43 -14.50 22.61
N ALA A 8 -3.57 -15.19 22.60
CA ALA A 8 -4.86 -14.77 23.17
C ALA A 8 -5.06 -15.17 24.66
N PRO A 9 -5.94 -14.48 25.42
CA PRO A 9 -6.46 -14.92 26.71
C PRO A 9 -7.86 -15.59 26.57
N PRO A 10 -8.39 -16.25 27.63
CA PRO A 10 -9.72 -16.87 27.64
C PRO A 10 -10.83 -15.84 27.84
N ASP A 11 -12.01 -16.12 27.29
CA ASP A 11 -13.25 -15.34 27.41
C ASP A 11 -13.78 -15.33 28.86
N GLU A 12 -13.95 -14.15 29.45
CA GLU A 12 -14.84 -13.93 30.60
C GLU A 12 -15.83 -12.81 30.26
N GLY A 13 -17.11 -13.18 30.16
CA GLY A 13 -18.17 -12.33 29.64
C GLY A 13 -18.84 -11.41 30.65
N THR A 14 -19.50 -10.38 30.13
CA THR A 14 -20.84 -9.91 30.55
C THR A 14 -21.43 -8.96 29.49
N PRO A 15 -22.76 -8.97 29.24
CA PRO A 15 -23.38 -8.29 28.10
C PRO A 15 -23.97 -6.92 28.46
N ASP A 16 -24.07 -6.01 27.48
CA ASP A 16 -25.33 -5.40 26.99
C ASP A 16 -25.14 -3.99 26.38
N GLY A 17 -25.99 -3.67 25.39
CA GLY A 17 -26.13 -2.35 24.75
C GLY A 17 -25.76 -2.33 23.26
N ALA A 18 -26.77 -2.26 22.39
CA ALA A 18 -26.66 -2.29 20.93
C ALA A 18 -25.54 -1.36 20.36
N ALA A 19 -24.38 -1.94 20.09
CA ALA A 19 -23.24 -1.29 19.48
C ALA A 19 -23.41 -1.24 17.95
N PRO A 20 -22.95 -0.18 17.26
CA PRO A 20 -22.72 -0.25 15.82
C PRO A 20 -21.80 -1.43 15.52
N ALA A 21 -22.07 -2.17 14.45
CA ALA A 21 -21.40 -3.44 14.13
C ALA A 21 -19.88 -3.36 14.35
N THR A 22 -19.36 -4.27 15.19
CA THR A 22 -17.94 -4.33 15.57
C THR A 22 -17.06 -4.31 14.32
N PRO A 23 -16.07 -3.38 14.22
CA PRO A 23 -15.18 -3.34 13.07
C PRO A 23 -14.44 -4.68 12.92
N PRO A 24 -14.28 -5.21 11.70
CA PRO A 24 -13.56 -6.46 11.51
C PRO A 24 -12.11 -6.35 12.01
N LEU A 25 -11.66 -7.41 12.68
CA LEU A 25 -10.30 -7.51 13.22
C LEU A 25 -9.30 -7.79 12.09
N PRO A 26 -8.14 -7.11 12.05
CA PRO A 26 -7.07 -7.40 11.11
C PRO A 26 -6.55 -8.83 11.32
N LEU A 27 -6.31 -9.56 10.24
CA LEU A 27 -5.89 -10.98 10.27
C LEU A 27 -4.55 -11.19 10.98
N ALA A 28 -3.62 -10.23 10.90
CA ALA A 28 -2.34 -10.24 11.63
C ALA A 28 -2.45 -9.85 13.12
N LEU A 29 -3.65 -9.53 13.61
CA LEU A 29 -3.94 -9.29 15.03
C LEU A 29 -4.98 -10.29 15.55
N PRO A 30 -4.74 -11.62 15.46
CA PRO A 30 -5.68 -12.61 15.93
C PRO A 30 -5.92 -12.43 17.45
N GLY A 31 -7.18 -12.31 17.84
CA GLY A 31 -7.59 -12.08 19.24
C GLY A 31 -7.51 -10.63 19.72
N ALA A 32 -7.32 -9.66 18.82
CA ALA A 32 -7.45 -8.25 19.18
C ALA A 32 -8.91 -7.87 19.46
N VAL A 33 -9.14 -6.82 20.24
CA VAL A 33 -10.48 -6.24 20.45
C VAL A 33 -10.54 -4.90 19.72
N ALA A 34 -11.46 -4.76 18.78
CA ALA A 34 -11.69 -3.50 18.08
C ALA A 34 -12.62 -2.60 18.91
N ARG A 35 -12.20 -1.35 19.17
CA ARG A 35 -13.03 -0.33 19.83
C ARG A 35 -13.13 0.94 19.00
N THR A 36 -14.30 1.55 19.02
CA THR A 36 -14.53 2.91 18.51
C THR A 36 -15.07 3.77 19.66
N PHE A 37 -14.87 5.09 19.59
CA PHE A 37 -15.36 6.01 20.61
C PHE A 37 -16.12 7.16 19.97
N ASP A 38 -17.37 7.36 20.39
CA ASP A 38 -18.26 8.44 19.92
C ASP A 38 -17.97 9.75 20.65
N THR A 39 -16.74 10.26 20.51
CA THR A 39 -16.36 11.59 20.99
C THR A 39 -15.76 12.40 19.85
N PRO A 40 -15.98 13.73 19.79
CA PRO A 40 -15.44 14.58 18.73
C PRO A 40 -13.91 14.44 18.53
N GLY A 41 -13.17 14.08 19.58
CA GLY A 41 -11.72 13.88 19.53
C GLY A 41 -11.24 12.57 18.89
N PHE A 42 -12.14 11.58 18.72
CA PHE A 42 -11.86 10.25 18.18
C PHE A 42 -12.83 9.83 17.06
N ALA A 43 -13.64 10.78 16.54
CA ALA A 43 -14.61 10.51 15.49
C ALA A 43 -13.94 9.87 14.26
N GLY A 44 -14.45 8.70 13.86
CA GLY A 44 -13.89 7.92 12.75
C GLY A 44 -12.59 7.17 13.05
N MET A 45 -12.15 7.09 14.32
CA MET A 45 -11.01 6.28 14.76
C MET A 45 -11.46 4.91 15.31
N THR A 46 -10.66 3.89 15.01
CA THR A 46 -10.74 2.53 15.57
C THR A 46 -9.46 2.23 16.34
N PHE A 47 -9.60 1.57 17.48
CA PHE A 47 -8.48 1.15 18.31
C PHE A 47 -8.45 -0.37 18.33
N TYR A 48 -7.30 -0.96 18.00
CA TYR A 48 -7.11 -2.40 18.08
C TYR A 48 -6.32 -2.75 19.33
N GLU A 49 -7.03 -3.23 20.34
CA GLU A 49 -6.46 -3.69 21.60
C GLU A 49 -5.82 -5.06 21.41
N VAL A 50 -4.51 -5.16 21.64
CA VAL A 50 -3.73 -6.38 21.43
C VAL A 50 -3.05 -6.82 22.71
N GLN A 51 -2.95 -8.13 22.90
CA GLN A 51 -2.11 -8.76 23.91
C GLN A 51 -0.72 -9.00 23.31
N ALA A 52 0.25 -8.14 23.61
CA ALA A 52 1.60 -8.31 23.11
C ALA A 52 2.32 -9.45 23.88
N LYS A 53 3.23 -10.21 23.24
CA LYS A 53 4.14 -11.08 24.02
C LYS A 53 5.35 -10.33 24.55
N SER A 54 5.72 -9.19 23.97
CA SER A 54 6.86 -8.41 24.43
C SER A 54 6.70 -6.90 24.19
N ILE A 55 7.32 -6.09 25.05
CA ILE A 55 7.17 -4.63 25.03
C ILE A 55 8.50 -3.86 25.06
N ILE A 56 9.56 -4.41 25.65
CA ILE A 56 10.91 -3.81 25.68
C ILE A 56 11.67 -4.27 24.43
N ASN A 57 11.84 -3.36 23.48
CA ASN A 57 12.40 -3.65 22.16
C ASN A 57 13.83 -3.13 22.04
N ARG A 58 14.75 -3.98 21.57
CA ARG A 58 16.13 -3.57 21.28
C ARG A 58 16.19 -2.74 19.99
N VAL A 59 16.86 -1.59 20.05
CA VAL A 59 17.14 -0.76 18.89
C VAL A 59 18.19 -1.46 18.01
N PRO A 60 18.00 -1.53 16.67
CA PRO A 60 19.02 -2.07 15.78
C PRO A 60 20.34 -1.30 15.88
N GLY A 61 21.47 -1.99 16.01
CA GLY A 61 22.79 -1.39 16.26
C GLY A 61 23.31 -0.43 15.16
N GLN A 62 22.65 -0.37 14.01
CA GLN A 62 22.95 0.60 12.94
C GLN A 62 22.27 1.96 13.17
N SER A 63 21.38 2.07 14.16
CA SER A 63 20.66 3.30 14.49
C SER A 63 21.57 4.24 15.29
N ARG A 64 21.61 5.52 14.90
CA ARG A 64 22.47 6.55 15.54
C ARG A 64 21.84 7.21 16.77
N VAL A 65 20.98 6.47 17.48
CA VAL A 65 20.28 6.98 18.68
C VAL A 65 21.03 6.55 19.95
N PRO A 66 21.05 7.37 21.01
CA PRO A 66 21.92 7.14 22.18
C PRO A 66 21.36 6.12 23.19
N PHE A 67 20.39 5.29 22.79
CA PHE A 67 19.73 4.32 23.65
C PHE A 67 19.58 2.98 22.94
N GLU A 68 19.65 1.91 23.73
CA GLU A 68 19.61 0.53 23.21
C GLU A 68 18.23 -0.10 23.26
N TRP A 69 17.32 0.42 24.08
CA TRP A 69 16.02 -0.18 24.34
C TRP A 69 14.89 0.83 24.27
N THR A 70 13.71 0.39 23.83
CA THR A 70 12.51 1.24 23.73
C THR A 70 11.25 0.53 24.18
N ILE A 71 10.30 1.30 24.71
CA ILE A 71 8.92 0.88 24.93
C ILE A 71 8.01 1.69 24.00
N ASN A 72 7.13 1.00 23.27
CA ASN A 72 6.13 1.61 22.39
C ASN A 72 4.77 0.98 22.68
N PRO A 73 3.90 1.64 23.50
CA PRO A 73 2.58 1.12 23.86
C PRO A 73 1.57 1.23 22.71
N TYR A 74 1.81 2.16 21.77
CA TYR A 74 0.94 2.43 20.63
C TYR A 74 1.64 2.20 19.28
N ARG A 75 0.86 1.95 18.22
CA ARG A 75 1.29 1.98 16.82
C ARG A 75 0.21 2.66 15.97
N GLY A 76 0.59 3.61 15.11
CA GLY A 76 -0.34 4.46 14.32
C GLY A 76 -0.35 5.90 14.84
N CYS A 77 -0.65 6.88 13.99
CA CYS A 77 -0.58 8.30 14.33
C CYS A 77 -1.71 9.09 13.66
N SER A 78 -2.54 9.78 14.44
CA SER A 78 -3.77 10.44 13.98
C SER A 78 -3.59 11.76 13.20
N HIS A 79 -2.68 11.82 12.21
CA HIS A 79 -2.21 13.09 11.59
C HIS A 79 -2.27 13.26 10.00
N ALA A 80 -2.48 12.23 9.12
CA ALA A 80 -3.10 12.10 7.74
C ALA A 80 -2.69 12.70 6.33
N CYS A 81 -2.46 11.89 5.20
CA CYS A 81 -2.68 12.11 3.67
C CYS A 81 -2.35 10.88 2.68
N VAL A 82 -2.91 10.79 1.41
CA VAL A 82 -2.93 9.60 0.43
C VAL A 82 -2.98 9.92 -1.13
N TYR A 83 -2.87 8.96 -2.11
CA TYR A 83 -3.04 9.06 -3.62
C TYR A 83 -4.19 8.17 -4.17
N CYS A 84 -4.91 8.47 -5.29
CA CYS A 84 -6.13 7.71 -5.73
C CYS A 84 -6.58 7.80 -7.22
N LEU A 85 -7.39 6.81 -7.69
CA LEU A 85 -8.07 6.64 -9.01
C LEU A 85 -9.60 6.47 -8.90
N SER A 86 -10.41 6.61 -9.96
CA SER A 86 -11.86 6.33 -9.90
C SER A 86 -12.17 4.84 -9.82
N GLY A 87 -13.28 4.48 -9.16
CA GLY A 87 -13.65 3.09 -8.83
C GLY A 87 -13.85 2.18 -10.03
N ASP A 88 -14.36 2.74 -11.13
CA ASP A 88 -14.57 2.06 -12.41
C ASP A 88 -13.27 1.77 -13.18
N THR A 89 -12.11 2.25 -12.71
CA THR A 89 -10.83 2.05 -13.40
C THR A 89 -10.48 0.56 -13.48
N PRO A 90 -10.37 -0.03 -14.69
CA PRO A 90 -10.09 -1.46 -14.83
C PRO A 90 -8.62 -1.78 -14.52
N ILE A 91 -8.39 -2.70 -13.60
CA ILE A 91 -7.07 -3.21 -13.21
C ILE A 91 -6.80 -4.54 -13.89
N LEU A 92 -5.58 -4.73 -14.40
CA LEU A 92 -5.19 -5.97 -15.08
C LEU A 92 -4.96 -7.10 -14.09
N MET A 93 -5.82 -8.10 -14.15
CA MET A 93 -5.78 -9.30 -13.31
C MET A 93 -4.71 -10.28 -13.81
N ALA A 94 -4.19 -11.11 -12.92
CA ALA A 94 -3.14 -12.09 -13.23
C ALA A 94 -3.57 -13.10 -14.32
N ASP A 95 -4.88 -13.36 -14.43
CA ASP A 95 -5.47 -14.25 -15.41
C ASP A 95 -5.61 -13.64 -16.82
N GLY A 96 -5.29 -12.34 -16.97
CA GLY A 96 -5.39 -11.59 -18.22
C GLY A 96 -6.76 -10.95 -18.45
N ARG A 97 -7.68 -11.01 -17.48
CA ARG A 97 -8.93 -10.22 -17.47
C ARG A 97 -8.70 -8.86 -16.80
N THR A 98 -9.78 -8.08 -16.70
CA THR A 98 -9.78 -6.85 -15.92
C THR A 98 -10.86 -6.88 -14.84
N LYS A 99 -10.62 -6.15 -13.76
CA LYS A 99 -11.58 -5.96 -12.66
C LYS A 99 -11.53 -4.49 -12.23
N PRO A 100 -12.67 -3.82 -11.97
CA PRO A 100 -12.68 -2.45 -11.47
C PRO A 100 -11.89 -2.32 -10.16
N ILE A 101 -11.18 -1.22 -9.95
CA ILE A 101 -10.39 -1.00 -8.73
C ILE A 101 -11.29 -0.94 -7.48
N SER A 102 -12.54 -0.51 -7.60
CA SER A 102 -13.52 -0.52 -6.50
C SER A 102 -13.85 -1.91 -6.00
N ASP A 103 -13.72 -2.92 -6.87
CA ASP A 103 -14.15 -4.28 -6.59
C ASP A 103 -12.97 -5.16 -6.12
N LEU A 104 -11.75 -4.62 -6.17
CA LEU A 104 -10.55 -5.34 -5.75
C LEU A 104 -10.54 -5.54 -4.24
N THR A 105 -10.18 -6.75 -3.83
CA THR A 105 -10.04 -7.15 -2.44
C THR A 105 -8.63 -7.64 -2.16
N PRO A 106 -8.11 -7.49 -0.92
CA PRO A 106 -6.85 -8.11 -0.52
C PRO A 106 -6.82 -9.60 -0.89
N GLY A 107 -5.71 -10.07 -1.43
CA GLY A 107 -5.56 -11.42 -1.97
C GLY A 107 -5.78 -11.55 -3.48
N ASP A 108 -6.46 -10.57 -4.12
CA ASP A 108 -6.59 -10.56 -5.58
C ASP A 108 -5.21 -10.54 -6.25
N ARG A 109 -5.03 -11.39 -7.27
CA ARG A 109 -3.77 -11.47 -8.02
C ARG A 109 -3.87 -10.59 -9.26
N ILE A 110 -2.96 -9.63 -9.36
CA ILE A 110 -2.93 -8.63 -10.44
C ILE A 110 -1.54 -8.52 -11.05
N TYR A 111 -1.42 -7.81 -12.18
CA TYR A 111 -0.12 -7.49 -12.75
C TYR A 111 0.47 -6.22 -12.15
N GLY A 112 1.71 -6.36 -11.70
CA GLY A 112 2.60 -5.29 -11.30
C GLY A 112 3.87 -5.25 -12.14
N THR A 113 4.72 -4.33 -11.71
CA THR A 113 5.95 -3.84 -12.30
C THR A 113 7.30 -4.27 -11.65
N GLU A 114 8.17 -5.14 -12.22
CA GLU A 114 9.54 -5.34 -11.66
C GLU A 114 10.67 -5.02 -12.65
N ARG A 115 11.75 -4.35 -12.20
CA ARG A 115 12.95 -4.12 -13.02
C ARG A 115 13.89 -5.32 -12.93
N ARG A 116 14.14 -5.99 -14.06
CA ARG A 116 15.07 -7.13 -14.17
C ARG A 116 16.09 -6.89 -15.27
N GLY A 117 17.34 -6.64 -14.88
CA GLY A 117 18.41 -6.22 -15.78
C GLY A 117 18.10 -4.87 -16.45
N ALA A 118 18.28 -4.78 -17.76
CA ALA A 118 18.05 -3.55 -18.52
C ALA A 118 16.56 -3.20 -18.69
N TYR A 119 15.65 -4.15 -18.49
CA TYR A 119 14.24 -3.98 -18.81
C TYR A 119 13.36 -4.09 -17.58
N ARG A 120 12.25 -3.37 -17.63
CA ARG A 120 11.14 -3.56 -16.73
C ARG A 120 10.22 -4.66 -17.28
N ARG A 121 9.71 -5.54 -16.44
CA ARG A 121 8.88 -6.71 -16.82
C ARG A 121 7.58 -6.73 -16.03
N TYR A 122 6.56 -7.32 -16.64
CA TYR A 122 5.30 -7.63 -15.96
C TYR A 122 5.50 -8.83 -15.04
N VAL A 123 5.05 -8.72 -13.80
CA VAL A 123 5.09 -9.80 -12.81
C VAL A 123 3.74 -9.90 -12.12
N VAL A 124 3.35 -11.10 -11.72
CA VAL A 124 2.15 -11.24 -10.89
C VAL A 124 2.47 -10.80 -9.47
N THR A 125 1.60 -9.97 -8.91
CA THR A 125 1.65 -9.53 -7.52
C THR A 125 0.28 -9.69 -6.88
N THR A 126 0.21 -9.48 -5.58
CA THR A 126 -1.03 -9.59 -4.80
C THR A 126 -1.44 -8.21 -4.34
N VAL A 127 -2.74 -7.92 -4.39
CA VAL A 127 -3.35 -6.79 -3.69
C VAL A 127 -3.21 -7.05 -2.20
N LEU A 128 -2.48 -6.20 -1.52
CA LEU A 128 -2.27 -6.25 -0.08
C LEU A 128 -3.37 -5.49 0.66
N ASP A 129 -3.90 -4.42 0.04
CA ASP A 129 -4.93 -3.58 0.64
C ASP A 129 -5.69 -2.78 -0.43
N ALA A 130 -6.92 -2.36 -0.13
CA ALA A 130 -7.79 -1.56 -0.99
C ALA A 130 -8.69 -0.62 -0.16
N TRP A 131 -8.76 0.66 -0.52
CA TRP A 131 -9.57 1.65 0.20
C TRP A 131 -10.08 2.76 -0.72
N SER A 132 -10.97 3.61 -0.20
CA SER A 132 -11.47 4.81 -0.89
C SER A 132 -11.32 6.10 -0.07
N THR A 133 -11.31 7.24 -0.75
CA THR A 133 -11.29 8.58 -0.15
C THR A 133 -11.85 9.60 -1.15
N VAL A 134 -12.44 10.68 -0.65
CA VAL A 134 -13.06 11.72 -1.50
C VAL A 134 -12.05 12.82 -1.80
N LYS A 135 -11.83 13.12 -3.09
CA LYS A 135 -10.87 14.15 -3.54
C LYS A 135 -11.27 14.77 -4.86
N ARG A 136 -10.75 15.98 -5.10
CA ARG A 136 -10.78 16.62 -6.42
C ARG A 136 -10.20 15.70 -7.51
N ALA A 137 -11.01 15.44 -8.52
CA ALA A 137 -10.74 14.48 -9.57
C ALA A 137 -10.37 15.14 -10.90
N TYR A 138 -9.44 14.50 -11.61
CA TYR A 138 -8.93 14.94 -12.91
C TYR A 138 -9.05 13.80 -13.91
N ARG A 139 -9.52 14.08 -15.11
CA ARG A 139 -9.57 13.14 -16.22
C ARG A 139 -8.31 13.28 -17.07
N VAL A 140 -7.57 12.19 -17.23
CA VAL A 140 -6.44 12.08 -18.15
C VAL A 140 -6.87 11.26 -19.35
N THR A 141 -6.80 11.85 -20.53
CA THR A 141 -7.11 11.20 -21.81
C THR A 141 -5.82 11.02 -22.60
N LEU A 142 -5.58 9.83 -23.14
CA LEU A 142 -4.43 9.51 -23.99
C LEU A 142 -4.84 9.41 -25.45
N VAL A 143 -3.87 9.53 -26.36
CA VAL A 143 -4.09 9.52 -27.82
C VAL A 143 -4.69 8.21 -28.32
N ASP A 144 -4.39 7.07 -27.68
CA ASP A 144 -5.01 5.77 -28.00
C ASP A 144 -6.46 5.63 -27.50
N GLY A 145 -7.02 6.68 -26.89
CA GLY A 145 -8.36 6.72 -26.32
C GLY A 145 -8.46 6.18 -24.90
N THR A 146 -7.35 5.82 -24.25
CA THR A 146 -7.34 5.48 -22.82
C THR A 146 -7.80 6.69 -22.00
N THR A 147 -8.75 6.49 -21.10
CA THR A 147 -9.22 7.52 -20.17
C THR A 147 -9.10 7.01 -18.74
N LEU A 148 -8.56 7.86 -17.84
CA LEU A 148 -8.38 7.58 -16.42
C LEU A 148 -8.86 8.77 -15.61
N VAL A 149 -9.66 8.55 -14.57
CA VAL A 149 -10.00 9.59 -13.60
C VAL A 149 -9.18 9.36 -12.33
N ALA A 150 -8.51 10.40 -11.86
CA ALA A 150 -7.49 10.28 -10.82
C ALA A 150 -7.40 11.56 -9.97
N SER A 151 -6.88 11.43 -8.75
CA SER A 151 -6.51 12.59 -7.94
C SER A 151 -5.33 13.34 -8.56
N GLY A 152 -5.23 14.66 -8.32
CA GLY A 152 -4.16 15.48 -8.90
C GLY A 152 -2.74 15.04 -8.48
N ASP A 153 -2.63 14.36 -7.34
CA ASP A 153 -1.37 13.83 -6.82
C ASP A 153 -1.05 12.41 -7.31
N HIS A 154 -1.98 11.74 -8.00
CA HIS A 154 -1.76 10.39 -8.52
C HIS A 154 -0.59 10.37 -9.51
N ARG A 155 0.21 9.28 -9.51
CA ARG A 155 1.41 9.19 -10.36
C ARG A 155 1.32 8.06 -11.38
N PHE A 156 1.65 8.41 -12.62
CA PHE A 156 1.80 7.45 -13.72
C PHE A 156 3.25 7.37 -14.17
N LEU A 157 3.69 6.18 -14.59
CA LEU A 157 5.02 5.99 -15.15
C LEU A 157 5.04 6.50 -16.60
N THR A 158 6.00 7.36 -16.92
CA THR A 158 6.25 7.85 -18.27
C THR A 158 7.64 7.43 -18.75
N GLU A 159 7.93 7.62 -20.04
CA GLU A 159 9.27 7.43 -20.61
C GLU A 159 10.36 8.27 -19.90
N ARG A 160 9.96 9.33 -19.18
CA ARG A 160 10.84 10.22 -18.40
C ARG A 160 10.68 10.03 -16.88
N GLY A 161 10.22 8.85 -16.45
CA GLY A 161 9.97 8.52 -15.06
C GLY A 161 8.55 8.88 -14.58
N TRP A 162 8.34 8.81 -13.27
CA TRP A 162 7.02 9.02 -12.66
C TRP A 162 6.59 10.49 -12.69
N LYS A 163 5.36 10.75 -13.16
CA LYS A 163 4.75 12.09 -13.24
C LYS A 163 3.40 12.11 -12.53
N HIS A 164 3.09 13.20 -11.84
CA HIS A 164 1.79 13.43 -11.19
C HIS A 164 0.74 13.82 -12.22
N VAL A 165 -0.54 13.58 -11.97
CA VAL A 165 -1.63 13.99 -12.87
C VAL A 165 -1.65 15.49 -13.08
N THR A 166 -1.58 16.27 -11.99
CA THR A 166 -1.44 17.73 -12.06
C THR A 166 -0.23 18.23 -11.29
N GLY A 167 0.19 19.44 -11.62
CA GLY A 167 1.21 20.18 -10.90
C GLY A 167 1.08 21.66 -11.24
N ALA A 168 1.84 22.50 -10.53
CA ALA A 168 1.91 23.91 -10.88
C ALA A 168 2.78 24.11 -12.15
N MET A 169 2.20 24.73 -13.19
CA MET A 169 2.86 25.03 -14.49
C MET A 169 4.01 26.03 -14.37
N GLY A 170 4.14 26.71 -13.23
CA GLY A 170 5.16 27.69 -12.96
C GLY A 170 5.50 27.77 -11.48
N GLY A 171 6.70 28.29 -11.21
CA GLY A 171 7.13 28.59 -9.87
C GLY A 171 7.53 27.38 -9.01
N PRO A 172 7.70 27.62 -7.72
CA PRO A 172 8.45 26.75 -6.83
C PRO A 172 7.75 25.40 -6.52
N GLY A 173 6.43 25.29 -6.64
CA GLY A 173 5.64 24.04 -6.61
C GLY A 173 5.79 23.09 -7.83
N LYS A 174 6.67 23.37 -8.79
CA LYS A 174 6.84 22.64 -10.07
C LYS A 174 7.28 21.18 -9.89
N ARG A 175 6.38 20.26 -9.57
CA ARG A 175 6.69 18.82 -9.58
C ARG A 175 6.71 18.29 -11.01
N PRO A 176 7.31 17.13 -11.28
CA PRO A 176 7.08 16.44 -12.55
C PRO A 176 5.59 16.06 -12.63
N TYR A 177 4.83 16.76 -13.45
CA TYR A 177 3.43 16.47 -13.74
C TYR A 177 3.25 16.09 -15.21
N LEU A 178 2.10 15.52 -15.54
CA LEU A 178 1.73 15.16 -16.89
C LEU A 178 1.49 16.43 -17.71
N THR A 179 2.04 16.42 -18.91
CA THR A 179 1.76 17.40 -19.96
C THR A 179 1.42 16.61 -21.22
N THR A 180 0.83 17.27 -22.21
CA THR A 180 0.53 16.64 -23.52
C THR A 180 1.78 16.16 -24.27
N SER A 181 2.97 16.59 -23.84
CA SER A 181 4.26 16.10 -24.36
C SER A 181 4.69 14.75 -23.77
N ASN A 182 4.04 14.26 -22.71
CA ASN A 182 4.45 13.04 -22.04
C ASN A 182 3.78 11.80 -22.63
N ARG A 183 4.56 10.72 -22.72
CA ARG A 183 4.08 9.38 -23.08
C ARG A 183 4.14 8.47 -21.86
N LEU A 184 2.99 7.98 -21.45
CA LEU A 184 2.87 6.99 -20.38
C LEU A 184 3.40 5.63 -20.86
N ILE A 185 3.74 4.75 -19.92
CA ILE A 185 4.23 3.40 -20.21
C ILE A 185 3.17 2.39 -19.79
N GLY A 186 2.91 1.41 -20.66
CA GLY A 186 2.01 0.30 -20.36
C GLY A 186 1.64 -0.51 -21.60
N THR A 187 0.46 -1.12 -21.56
CA THR A 187 -0.08 -2.01 -22.59
C THR A 187 -0.99 -1.33 -23.59
N GLY A 188 -1.51 -0.13 -23.31
CA GLY A 188 -2.60 0.44 -24.10
C GLY A 188 -3.98 0.12 -23.53
N ARG A 189 -4.99 0.90 -23.95
CA ARG A 189 -6.38 0.81 -23.49
C ARG A 189 -6.89 -0.62 -23.37
N PHE A 190 -7.57 -0.93 -22.26
CA PHE A 190 -8.29 -2.19 -22.12
C PHE A 190 -9.62 -2.17 -22.88
N ALA A 191 -9.96 -3.29 -23.51
CA ALA A 191 -11.26 -3.48 -24.12
C ALA A 191 -12.25 -4.02 -23.07
N SER A 192 -13.54 -3.74 -23.27
CA SER A 192 -14.59 -4.32 -22.44
C SER A 192 -14.73 -5.81 -22.72
N ALA A 193 -15.05 -6.58 -21.68
CA ALA A 193 -15.39 -7.98 -21.81
C ALA A 193 -16.65 -8.18 -22.68
N PRO A 194 -16.78 -9.30 -23.39
CA PRO A 194 -18.02 -9.63 -24.11
C PRO A 194 -19.18 -9.80 -23.12
N LYS A 195 -20.40 -9.58 -23.60
CA LYS A 195 -21.61 -9.89 -22.84
C LYS A 195 -21.76 -11.41 -22.73
N ASP A 196 -22.21 -11.91 -21.59
CA ASP A 196 -22.54 -13.33 -21.42
C ASP A 196 -23.93 -13.66 -22.01
N SER A 197 -24.09 -13.40 -23.32
CA SER A 197 -25.32 -13.64 -24.05
C SER A 197 -25.42 -15.08 -24.58
N ALA A 198 -26.64 -15.54 -24.86
CA ALA A 198 -26.86 -16.86 -25.44
C ALA A 198 -26.08 -17.06 -26.75
N ASP A 199 -26.02 -16.01 -27.59
CA ASP A 199 -25.27 -16.02 -28.84
C ASP A 199 -23.77 -16.16 -28.63
N TYR A 200 -23.19 -15.47 -27.65
CA TYR A 200 -21.78 -15.65 -27.27
C TYR A 200 -21.50 -17.09 -26.85
N ARG A 201 -22.35 -17.68 -26.01
CA ARG A 201 -22.21 -19.09 -25.55
C ARG A 201 -22.27 -20.06 -26.73
N ARG A 202 -23.22 -19.88 -27.66
CA ARG A 202 -23.34 -20.67 -28.88
C ARG A 202 -22.11 -20.54 -29.78
N GLY A 203 -21.61 -19.31 -29.97
CA GLY A 203 -20.39 -19.06 -30.71
C GLY A 203 -19.20 -19.80 -30.09
N TRP A 204 -19.01 -19.69 -28.78
CA TRP A 204 -17.92 -20.36 -28.06
C TRP A 204 -18.02 -21.89 -28.19
N LEU A 205 -19.21 -22.46 -27.98
CA LEU A 205 -19.44 -23.89 -28.17
C LEU A 205 -19.12 -24.33 -29.61
N ARG A 206 -19.54 -23.58 -30.63
CA ARG A 206 -19.17 -23.86 -32.03
C ARG A 206 -17.67 -23.79 -32.25
N GLY A 207 -16.98 -22.79 -31.71
CA GLY A 207 -15.53 -22.67 -31.86
C GLY A 207 -14.76 -23.82 -31.22
N THR A 208 -15.27 -24.38 -30.12
CA THR A 208 -14.61 -25.44 -29.36
C THR A 208 -15.01 -26.86 -29.80
N VAL A 209 -16.26 -27.08 -30.23
CA VAL A 209 -16.75 -28.37 -30.71
C VAL A 209 -16.39 -28.54 -32.18
N ARG A 210 -15.45 -29.45 -32.47
CA ARG A 210 -15.21 -29.94 -33.83
C ARG A 210 -16.18 -31.10 -34.12
N GLY A 211 -16.89 -31.10 -35.26
CA GLY A 211 -17.77 -32.21 -35.70
C GLY A 211 -17.04 -33.55 -35.79
N ASP A 212 -17.65 -34.74 -35.67
CA ASP A 212 -19.03 -35.15 -35.96
C ASP A 212 -19.74 -35.74 -34.72
N GLY A 213 -20.66 -34.96 -34.12
CA GLY A 213 -21.80 -35.51 -33.40
C GLY A 213 -23.00 -35.37 -34.31
N GLY A 214 -23.12 -36.23 -35.33
CA GLY A 214 -24.39 -36.36 -36.04
C GLY A 214 -25.49 -36.81 -35.07
N PRO A 215 -26.79 -36.60 -35.38
CA PRO A 215 -27.89 -37.01 -34.52
C PRO A 215 -27.80 -38.50 -34.09
N ASP A 216 -27.12 -39.33 -34.88
CA ASP A 216 -26.93 -40.77 -34.64
C ASP A 216 -25.69 -41.15 -33.80
N ARG A 217 -24.93 -40.20 -33.25
CA ARG A 217 -23.71 -40.49 -32.45
C ARG A 217 -23.72 -39.79 -31.09
N PRO A 218 -23.26 -40.47 -30.01
CA PRO A 218 -23.17 -39.84 -28.70
C PRO A 218 -22.21 -38.65 -28.75
N PHE A 219 -22.66 -37.50 -28.26
CA PHE A 219 -21.83 -36.31 -28.17
C PHE A 219 -20.67 -36.55 -27.21
N ARG A 220 -19.47 -36.13 -27.63
CA ARG A 220 -18.28 -36.20 -26.80
C ARG A 220 -17.36 -35.01 -27.09
N LEU A 221 -17.14 -34.18 -26.08
CA LEU A 221 -16.14 -33.12 -26.12
C LEU A 221 -14.96 -33.52 -25.22
N ALA A 222 -13.82 -33.78 -25.83
CA ALA A 222 -12.57 -34.09 -25.14
C ALA A 222 -11.61 -32.91 -25.30
N VAL A 223 -11.39 -32.17 -24.21
CA VAL A 223 -10.42 -31.06 -24.16
C VAL A 223 -9.39 -31.40 -23.08
N THR A 224 -8.12 -31.11 -23.35
CA THR A 224 -7.04 -31.35 -22.38
C THR A 224 -7.06 -30.38 -21.20
N ASP A 225 -7.78 -29.28 -21.32
CA ASP A 225 -7.82 -28.19 -20.35
C ASP A 225 -9.13 -28.20 -19.56
N HIS A 226 -9.01 -28.22 -18.23
CA HIS A 226 -10.15 -28.28 -17.32
C HIS A 226 -10.97 -26.98 -17.31
N GLU A 227 -10.37 -25.81 -17.59
CA GLU A 227 -11.08 -24.52 -17.61
C GLU A 227 -12.06 -24.47 -18.80
N ALA A 228 -11.59 -24.88 -19.98
CA ALA A 228 -12.43 -25.00 -21.17
C ALA A 228 -13.52 -26.06 -20.98
N LEU A 229 -13.19 -27.21 -20.39
CA LEU A 229 -14.18 -28.26 -20.14
C LEU A 229 -15.26 -27.84 -19.15
N GLY A 230 -14.88 -27.16 -18.07
CA GLY A 230 -15.82 -26.61 -17.09
C GLY A 230 -16.73 -25.54 -17.68
N ARG A 231 -16.20 -24.67 -18.55
CA ARG A 231 -17.00 -23.68 -19.28
C ARG A 231 -17.98 -24.35 -20.25
N ALA A 232 -17.56 -25.37 -20.98
CA ALA A 232 -18.43 -26.13 -21.87
C ALA A 232 -19.58 -26.79 -21.10
N ALA A 233 -19.27 -27.44 -19.97
CA ALA A 233 -20.28 -28.05 -19.11
C ALA A 233 -21.31 -27.03 -18.60
N ARG A 234 -20.86 -25.84 -18.18
CA ARG A 234 -21.75 -24.75 -17.76
C ARG A 234 -22.67 -24.28 -18.89
N PHE A 235 -22.12 -24.00 -20.08
CA PHE A 235 -22.94 -23.54 -21.21
C PHE A 235 -23.95 -24.59 -21.67
N LEU A 236 -23.62 -25.87 -21.58
CA LEU A 236 -24.56 -26.96 -21.85
C LEU A 236 -25.63 -27.07 -20.75
N ALA A 237 -25.26 -26.93 -19.48
CA ALA A 237 -26.20 -26.94 -18.36
C ALA A 237 -27.20 -25.78 -18.44
N ASP A 238 -26.75 -24.58 -18.84
CA ASP A 238 -27.62 -23.42 -19.08
C ASP A 238 -28.64 -23.69 -20.20
N ALA A 239 -28.34 -24.61 -21.13
CA ALA A 239 -29.24 -25.07 -22.18
C ALA A 239 -30.05 -26.32 -21.78
N GLY A 240 -30.03 -26.71 -20.50
CA GLY A 240 -30.78 -27.85 -19.97
C GLY A 240 -30.13 -29.22 -20.22
N ILE A 241 -28.86 -29.25 -20.63
CA ILE A 241 -28.11 -30.49 -20.90
C ILE A 241 -27.13 -30.75 -19.76
N ASP A 242 -27.19 -31.94 -19.15
CA ASP A 242 -26.29 -32.35 -18.07
C ASP A 242 -25.30 -33.43 -18.57
N PRO A 243 -24.16 -33.03 -19.16
CA PRO A 243 -23.24 -33.97 -19.76
C PRO A 243 -22.37 -34.65 -18.68
N HIS A 244 -22.24 -35.96 -18.78
CA HIS A 244 -21.55 -36.74 -17.76
C HIS A 244 -20.02 -36.67 -17.97
N PRO A 245 -19.23 -36.49 -16.90
CA PRO A 245 -17.78 -36.56 -17.00
C PRO A 245 -17.33 -37.97 -17.40
N ALA A 246 -16.36 -38.04 -18.30
CA ALA A 246 -15.75 -39.27 -18.76
C ALA A 246 -14.22 -39.12 -18.79
N ARG A 247 -13.50 -40.17 -18.39
CA ARG A 247 -12.05 -40.25 -18.60
C ARG A 247 -11.77 -40.89 -19.96
N PHE A 248 -10.75 -40.41 -20.65
CA PHE A 248 -10.27 -41.07 -21.87
C PHE A 248 -8.80 -41.38 -21.79
N VAL A 249 -8.48 -42.62 -22.19
CA VAL A 249 -7.12 -43.09 -22.40
C VAL A 249 -6.80 -42.90 -23.88
N PRO A 250 -5.73 -42.19 -24.24
CA PRO A 250 -5.39 -41.92 -25.62
C PRO A 250 -4.99 -43.19 -26.36
N VAL A 251 -5.43 -43.33 -27.61
CA VAL A 251 -5.10 -44.47 -28.49
C VAL A 251 -3.63 -44.43 -28.94
N THR A 252 -2.95 -43.30 -28.79
CA THR A 252 -1.55 -43.10 -29.20
C THR A 252 -0.70 -42.46 -28.10
N THR A 253 0.58 -42.83 -28.02
CA THR A 253 1.56 -42.30 -27.05
C THR A 253 1.84 -40.80 -27.18
N ALA A 254 1.39 -40.17 -28.28
CA ALA A 254 1.55 -38.74 -28.53
C ALA A 254 0.48 -37.86 -27.87
N ARG A 255 -0.64 -38.44 -27.39
CA ARG A 255 -1.73 -37.69 -26.73
C ARG A 255 -1.71 -37.99 -25.23
N ARG A 256 -2.00 -36.99 -24.39
CA ARG A 256 -2.10 -37.15 -22.93
C ARG A 256 -3.49 -37.63 -22.53
N ALA A 257 -3.59 -38.48 -21.50
CA ALA A 257 -4.87 -38.85 -20.90
C ALA A 257 -5.59 -37.58 -20.43
N GLY A 258 -6.90 -37.53 -20.62
CA GLY A 258 -7.68 -36.31 -20.43
C GLY A 258 -9.09 -36.57 -19.93
N THR A 259 -9.76 -35.48 -19.55
CA THR A 259 -11.17 -35.48 -19.14
C THR A 259 -12.03 -35.07 -20.34
N ALA A 260 -13.20 -35.67 -20.46
CA ALA A 260 -14.18 -35.38 -21.48
C ALA A 260 -15.56 -35.21 -20.83
N ILE A 261 -16.46 -34.54 -21.52
CA ILE A 261 -17.88 -34.55 -21.21
C ILE A 261 -18.61 -35.29 -22.33
N ARG A 262 -19.60 -36.11 -21.97
CA ARG A 262 -20.38 -36.92 -22.92
C ARG A 262 -21.86 -36.93 -22.59
N THR A 263 -22.70 -37.01 -23.61
CA THR A 263 -24.10 -37.39 -23.46
C THR A 263 -24.49 -38.33 -24.61
N ALA A 264 -25.31 -39.33 -24.28
CA ALA A 264 -25.87 -40.28 -25.24
C ALA A 264 -27.40 -40.15 -25.33
N ARG A 265 -28.01 -39.19 -24.61
CA ARG A 265 -29.45 -38.93 -24.71
C ARG A 265 -29.71 -38.23 -26.05
N GLN A 266 -30.54 -38.84 -26.88
CA GLN A 266 -30.82 -38.35 -28.24
C GLN A 266 -31.27 -36.87 -28.25
N ARG A 267 -32.22 -36.49 -27.39
CA ARG A 267 -32.66 -35.09 -27.23
C ARG A 267 -31.52 -34.11 -26.93
N ASP A 268 -30.54 -34.54 -26.13
CA ASP A 268 -29.42 -33.70 -25.72
C ASP A 268 -28.47 -33.55 -26.91
N VAL A 269 -28.23 -34.63 -27.67
CA VAL A 269 -27.41 -34.61 -28.90
C VAL A 269 -28.03 -33.70 -29.97
N GLU A 270 -29.34 -33.79 -30.18
CA GLU A 270 -30.09 -32.92 -31.10
C GLU A 270 -29.98 -31.45 -30.68
N THR A 271 -30.22 -31.15 -29.40
CA THR A 271 -30.09 -29.78 -28.86
C THR A 271 -28.66 -29.24 -29.02
N ILE A 272 -27.64 -30.08 -28.78
CA ILE A 272 -26.24 -29.68 -28.99
C ILE A 272 -25.98 -29.36 -30.46
N ALA A 273 -26.47 -30.19 -31.38
CA ALA A 273 -26.28 -29.98 -32.82
C ALA A 273 -26.88 -28.64 -33.27
N GLU A 274 -28.05 -28.25 -32.75
CA GLU A 274 -28.66 -26.94 -32.99
C GLU A 274 -27.84 -25.79 -32.39
N LEU A 275 -27.36 -25.95 -31.15
CA LEU A 275 -26.57 -24.93 -30.46
C LEU A 275 -25.27 -24.62 -31.18
N VAL A 276 -24.58 -25.64 -31.68
CA VAL A 276 -23.31 -25.50 -32.41
C VAL A 276 -23.51 -25.24 -33.90
N GLY A 277 -24.75 -25.15 -34.41
CA GLY A 277 -25.02 -24.82 -35.80
C GLY A 277 -24.40 -23.49 -36.24
N TRP A 278 -24.06 -23.38 -37.53
CA TRP A 278 -23.67 -22.09 -38.10
C TRP A 278 -24.92 -21.21 -38.25
N PRO A 279 -24.95 -19.99 -37.68
CA PRO A 279 -26.01 -19.04 -37.99
C PRO A 279 -25.85 -18.51 -39.43
N GLU A 280 -26.96 -18.25 -40.10
CA GLU A 280 -26.96 -17.59 -41.41
C GLU A 280 -26.38 -16.17 -41.32
N ALA A 281 -26.83 -15.41 -40.31
CA ALA A 281 -26.34 -14.08 -39.97
C ALA A 281 -25.80 -14.08 -38.54
N PRO A 282 -24.49 -14.28 -38.32
CA PRO A 282 -23.93 -14.24 -36.98
C PRO A 282 -24.04 -12.85 -36.38
N THR A 283 -24.31 -12.75 -35.08
CA THR A 283 -24.20 -11.50 -34.32
C THR A 283 -22.75 -11.22 -33.93
N ASP A 284 -22.44 -9.99 -33.48
CA ASP A 284 -21.10 -9.67 -32.99
C ASP A 284 -20.74 -10.50 -31.74
N ASP A 285 -21.70 -10.67 -30.80
CA ASP A 285 -21.52 -11.53 -29.63
C ASP A 285 -21.19 -12.98 -30.02
N TRP A 286 -21.90 -13.54 -31.01
CA TRP A 286 -21.61 -14.88 -31.53
C TRP A 286 -20.20 -14.97 -32.11
N ARG A 287 -19.76 -13.97 -32.90
CA ARG A 287 -18.40 -13.96 -33.47
C ARG A 287 -17.31 -13.90 -32.39
N LEU A 288 -17.53 -13.13 -31.32
CA LEU A 288 -16.60 -13.06 -30.18
C LEU A 288 -16.50 -14.39 -29.45
N GLY A 289 -17.65 -15.03 -29.19
CA GLY A 289 -17.70 -16.37 -28.64
C GLY A 289 -16.95 -17.35 -29.53
N PHE A 290 -17.22 -17.32 -30.83
CA PHE A 290 -16.57 -18.19 -31.82
C PHE A 290 -15.05 -18.03 -31.83
N LEU A 291 -14.53 -16.80 -31.85
CA LEU A 291 -13.09 -16.54 -31.78
C LEU A 291 -12.46 -17.09 -30.48
N ALA A 292 -13.12 -16.91 -29.33
CA ALA A 292 -12.64 -17.46 -28.06
C ALA A 292 -12.66 -18.98 -28.05
N GLY A 293 -13.74 -19.60 -28.53
CA GLY A 293 -13.87 -21.05 -28.59
C GLY A 293 -12.81 -21.69 -29.49
N VAL A 294 -12.56 -21.10 -30.66
CA VAL A 294 -11.52 -21.53 -31.59
C VAL A 294 -10.13 -21.35 -30.96
N PHE A 295 -9.87 -20.24 -30.26
CA PHE A 295 -8.60 -20.02 -29.59
C PHE A 295 -8.39 -20.98 -28.40
N ASP A 296 -9.43 -21.33 -27.66
CA ASP A 296 -9.35 -22.33 -26.59
C ASP A 296 -9.04 -23.72 -27.17
N ALA A 297 -9.64 -24.08 -28.31
CA ALA A 297 -9.39 -25.37 -28.96
C ALA A 297 -8.00 -25.45 -29.63
N GLU A 298 -7.60 -24.42 -30.39
CA GLU A 298 -6.46 -24.50 -31.34
C GLU A 298 -5.47 -23.35 -31.22
N GLY A 299 -5.81 -22.37 -30.39
CA GLY A 299 -4.98 -21.22 -30.13
C GLY A 299 -3.76 -21.55 -29.26
N SER A 300 -2.69 -20.81 -29.49
CA SER A 300 -1.53 -20.78 -28.60
C SER A 300 -1.00 -19.36 -28.49
N CYS A 301 -0.49 -19.01 -27.31
CA CYS A 301 0.23 -17.77 -27.09
C CYS A 301 1.44 -18.05 -26.21
N HIS A 302 2.60 -18.22 -26.82
CA HIS A 302 3.84 -18.56 -26.11
C HIS A 302 4.97 -17.62 -26.54
N ARG A 303 5.77 -17.16 -25.56
CA ARG A 303 6.89 -16.22 -25.77
C ARG A 303 6.54 -14.96 -26.58
N GLY A 304 5.29 -14.50 -26.48
CA GLY A 304 4.86 -13.28 -27.18
C GLY A 304 4.14 -13.51 -28.50
N VAL A 305 4.06 -14.75 -29.00
CA VAL A 305 3.53 -15.05 -30.34
C VAL A 305 2.17 -15.74 -30.23
N PHE A 306 1.14 -15.10 -30.75
CA PHE A 306 -0.24 -15.59 -30.82
C PHE A 306 -0.47 -16.31 -32.15
N ARG A 307 -1.01 -17.54 -32.12
CA ARG A 307 -1.38 -18.30 -33.32
C ARG A 307 -2.67 -19.08 -33.11
N ILE A 308 -3.42 -19.29 -34.19
CA ILE A 308 -4.55 -20.23 -34.26
C ILE A 308 -4.30 -21.19 -35.43
N GLY A 309 -4.30 -22.50 -35.14
CA GLY A 309 -4.13 -23.54 -36.16
C GLY A 309 -5.47 -23.99 -36.75
N LEU A 310 -5.64 -23.84 -38.06
CA LEU A 310 -6.88 -24.14 -38.77
C LEU A 310 -6.65 -25.22 -39.85
N ARG A 311 -7.61 -26.14 -39.96
CA ARG A 311 -7.50 -27.35 -40.81
C ARG A 311 -8.44 -27.31 -42.02
N ASP A 312 -9.54 -26.59 -41.92
CA ASP A 312 -10.59 -26.49 -42.94
C ASP A 312 -10.76 -25.03 -43.39
N ASP A 313 -11.15 -24.84 -44.66
CA ASP A 313 -11.35 -23.53 -45.29
C ASP A 313 -12.51 -22.75 -44.66
N ALA A 314 -13.62 -23.43 -44.38
CA ALA A 314 -14.81 -22.79 -43.84
C ALA A 314 -14.57 -22.13 -42.48
N THR A 315 -13.82 -22.79 -41.58
CA THR A 315 -13.43 -22.20 -40.30
C THR A 315 -12.40 -21.10 -40.49
N LEU A 316 -11.46 -21.25 -41.44
CA LEU A 316 -10.51 -20.19 -41.76
C LEU A 316 -11.21 -18.90 -42.16
N ASP A 317 -12.12 -18.97 -43.14
CA ASP A 317 -12.84 -17.81 -43.66
C ASP A 317 -13.67 -17.12 -42.56
N ARG A 318 -14.28 -17.89 -41.67
CA ARG A 318 -15.07 -17.36 -40.55
C ARG A 318 -14.20 -16.72 -39.47
N VAL A 319 -13.04 -17.29 -39.19
CA VAL A 319 -12.07 -16.69 -38.25
C VAL A 319 -11.54 -15.38 -38.83
N THR A 320 -11.16 -15.35 -40.11
CA THR A 320 -10.61 -14.14 -40.73
C THR A 320 -11.66 -13.04 -40.87
N ASP A 321 -12.90 -13.37 -41.28
CA ASP A 321 -14.04 -12.43 -41.28
C ASP A 321 -14.27 -11.82 -39.89
N ALA A 322 -14.28 -12.65 -38.84
CA ALA A 322 -14.46 -12.15 -37.48
C ALA A 322 -13.27 -11.30 -37.02
N LEU A 323 -12.03 -11.68 -37.34
CA LEU A 323 -10.85 -10.88 -37.02
C LEU A 323 -10.90 -9.51 -37.72
N ASP A 324 -11.27 -9.46 -38.99
CA ASP A 324 -11.39 -8.24 -39.77
C ASP A 324 -12.54 -7.35 -39.26
N ARG A 325 -13.71 -7.95 -38.94
CA ARG A 325 -14.85 -7.28 -38.30
C ARG A 325 -14.47 -6.54 -37.02
N PHE A 326 -13.59 -7.13 -36.21
CA PHE A 326 -13.11 -6.52 -34.97
C PHE A 326 -11.77 -5.78 -35.14
N GLY A 327 -11.29 -5.58 -36.36
CA GLY A 327 -10.11 -4.77 -36.67
C GLY A 327 -8.77 -5.36 -36.19
N PHE A 328 -8.68 -6.69 -36.08
CA PHE A 328 -7.42 -7.36 -35.77
C PHE A 328 -6.59 -7.52 -37.04
N ARG A 329 -5.34 -7.04 -37.03
CA ARG A 329 -4.41 -7.30 -38.12
C ARG A 329 -3.78 -8.69 -37.98
N TRP A 330 -3.91 -9.51 -39.00
CA TRP A 330 -3.41 -10.88 -39.01
C TRP A 330 -2.63 -11.19 -40.29
N VAL A 331 -1.85 -12.27 -40.23
CA VAL A 331 -1.17 -12.84 -41.40
C VAL A 331 -1.41 -14.35 -41.42
N LEU A 332 -1.48 -14.91 -42.62
CA LEU A 332 -1.52 -16.35 -42.85
C LEU A 332 -0.10 -16.88 -42.99
N GLU A 333 0.28 -17.82 -42.13
CA GLU A 333 1.50 -18.61 -42.30
C GLU A 333 1.11 -19.95 -42.94
N ASP A 334 1.37 -20.08 -44.23
CA ASP A 334 1.18 -21.33 -44.99
C ASP A 334 2.55 -22.01 -45.19
N ALA A 335 2.65 -23.27 -44.77
CA ALA A 335 3.86 -24.07 -44.93
C ALA A 335 3.97 -24.73 -46.31
N GLY A 336 3.06 -24.44 -47.25
CA GLY A 336 3.15 -24.85 -48.66
C GLY A 336 2.89 -26.33 -48.91
N HIS A 337 2.31 -27.07 -47.96
CA HIS A 337 2.02 -28.51 -48.10
C HIS A 337 0.54 -28.80 -47.82
N PRO A 338 -0.19 -29.50 -48.71
CA PRO A 338 -1.65 -29.71 -48.65
C PRO A 338 -2.16 -30.56 -47.46
N LYS A 339 -1.28 -30.96 -46.53
CA LYS A 339 -1.62 -31.73 -45.32
C LYS A 339 -1.23 -30.99 -44.02
N ARG A 340 -0.68 -29.77 -44.11
CA ARG A 340 -0.23 -29.00 -42.94
C ARG A 340 -1.29 -27.99 -42.51
N VAL A 341 -1.42 -27.86 -41.19
CA VAL A 341 -2.30 -26.90 -40.52
C VAL A 341 -1.87 -25.47 -40.91
N ARG A 342 -2.81 -24.68 -41.41
CA ARG A 342 -2.58 -23.24 -41.68
C ARG A 342 -2.63 -22.47 -40.38
N GLN A 343 -1.75 -21.49 -40.22
CA GLN A 343 -1.66 -20.74 -38.97
C GLN A 343 -2.01 -19.27 -39.19
N VAL A 344 -3.07 -18.82 -38.53
CA VAL A 344 -3.39 -17.40 -38.43
C VAL A 344 -2.57 -16.82 -37.28
N ARG A 345 -1.74 -15.81 -37.56
CA ARG A 345 -0.96 -15.09 -36.54
C ARG A 345 -1.42 -13.65 -36.43
N LEU A 346 -1.70 -13.21 -35.20
CA LEU A 346 -1.97 -11.79 -34.94
C LEU A 346 -0.68 -10.97 -34.96
N THR A 347 -0.78 -9.78 -35.54
CA THR A 347 0.29 -8.78 -35.59
C THR A 347 -0.03 -7.61 -34.65
N GLY A 348 0.99 -6.87 -34.18
CA GLY A 348 0.82 -5.74 -33.25
C GLY A 348 1.15 -6.03 -31.78
N GLY A 349 1.70 -7.21 -31.47
CA GLY A 349 2.42 -7.45 -30.22
C GLY A 349 1.52 -7.59 -28.98
N LEU A 350 1.95 -7.03 -27.85
CA LEU A 350 1.22 -7.19 -26.58
C LEU A 350 -0.15 -6.47 -26.54
N PRO A 351 -0.28 -5.21 -27.01
CA PRO A 351 -1.57 -4.51 -27.02
C PRO A 351 -2.66 -5.27 -27.78
N THR A 352 -2.36 -5.76 -28.99
CA THR A 352 -3.32 -6.52 -29.81
C THR A 352 -3.75 -7.83 -29.12
N ARG A 353 -2.82 -8.53 -28.46
CA ARG A 353 -3.11 -9.78 -27.76
C ARG A 353 -4.01 -9.55 -26.55
N LEU A 354 -3.70 -8.56 -25.71
CA LEU A 354 -4.57 -8.21 -24.58
C LEU A 354 -5.94 -7.74 -25.04
N ARG A 355 -6.01 -6.95 -26.13
CA ARG A 355 -7.29 -6.59 -26.74
C ARG A 355 -8.07 -7.84 -27.16
N PHE A 356 -7.43 -8.81 -27.81
CA PHE A 356 -8.09 -10.07 -28.17
C PHE A 356 -8.60 -10.80 -26.92
N PHE A 357 -7.79 -10.92 -25.87
CA PHE A 357 -8.18 -11.62 -24.64
C PHE A 357 -9.32 -10.93 -23.91
N HIS A 358 -9.32 -9.60 -23.83
CA HIS A 358 -10.40 -8.87 -23.19
C HIS A 358 -11.70 -8.95 -24.00
N LEU A 359 -11.62 -8.74 -25.31
CA LEU A 359 -12.79 -8.62 -26.19
C LEU A 359 -13.44 -9.98 -26.48
N THR A 360 -12.69 -11.07 -26.42
CA THR A 360 -13.21 -12.43 -26.65
C THR A 360 -13.32 -13.27 -25.38
N ASP A 361 -12.65 -12.94 -24.27
CA ASP A 361 -12.57 -13.74 -23.03
C ASP A 361 -12.35 -15.26 -23.23
N PRO A 362 -11.20 -15.71 -23.77
CA PRO A 362 -10.89 -17.15 -23.81
C PRO A 362 -10.85 -17.77 -22.41
N ALA A 363 -11.27 -19.02 -22.29
CA ALA A 363 -11.40 -19.73 -21.03
C ALA A 363 -10.04 -20.05 -20.40
N ILE A 364 -9.07 -20.45 -21.23
CA ILE A 364 -7.82 -21.03 -20.76
C ILE A 364 -6.86 -19.92 -20.30
N THR A 365 -6.72 -19.78 -18.99
CA THR A 365 -5.95 -18.73 -18.33
C THR A 365 -4.47 -18.79 -18.69
N GLY A 366 -3.92 -20.00 -18.78
CA GLY A 366 -2.51 -20.21 -19.15
C GLY A 366 -2.14 -19.62 -20.52
N LYS A 367 -3.10 -19.53 -21.46
CA LYS A 367 -2.87 -18.93 -22.79
C LYS A 367 -2.90 -17.41 -22.79
N ARG A 368 -3.34 -16.78 -21.70
CA ARG A 368 -3.52 -15.32 -21.60
C ARG A 368 -2.38 -14.63 -20.83
N SER A 369 -1.55 -15.41 -20.13
CA SER A 369 -0.49 -14.87 -19.27
C SER A 369 0.50 -13.97 -20.04
N ILE A 370 0.87 -12.87 -19.39
CA ILE A 370 1.89 -11.92 -19.87
C ILE A 370 3.09 -11.86 -18.91
N GLU A 371 3.13 -12.75 -17.92
CA GLU A 371 4.20 -12.77 -16.93
C GLU A 371 5.58 -12.91 -17.58
N GLY A 372 6.53 -12.11 -17.09
CA GLY A 372 7.89 -12.04 -17.62
C GLY A 372 8.02 -11.28 -18.95
N ALA A 373 6.93 -10.86 -19.59
CA ALA A 373 7.01 -10.03 -20.78
C ALA A 373 7.69 -8.70 -20.46
N ALA A 374 8.58 -8.25 -21.35
CA ALA A 374 9.20 -6.95 -21.22
C ALA A 374 8.15 -5.84 -21.44
N LEU A 375 8.21 -4.80 -20.60
CA LEU A 375 7.42 -3.59 -20.69
C LEU A 375 7.89 -2.78 -21.90
N LYS A 376 7.38 -3.14 -23.08
CA LYS A 376 7.61 -2.45 -24.35
C LYS A 376 6.37 -1.62 -24.67
N CYS A 377 6.51 -0.29 -24.70
CA CYS A 377 5.41 0.63 -24.97
C CYS A 377 5.14 0.69 -26.48
N GLN A 378 4.32 -0.24 -26.99
CA GLN A 378 3.96 -0.32 -28.42
C GLN A 378 2.73 0.55 -28.76
N ALA A 379 1.88 0.88 -27.78
CA ALA A 379 0.72 1.76 -27.94
C ALA A 379 1.13 3.25 -27.89
N GLU A 380 0.36 4.10 -28.57
CA GLU A 380 0.57 5.56 -28.55
C GLU A 380 -0.04 6.19 -27.29
N LEU A 381 0.61 5.95 -26.15
CA LEU A 381 0.19 6.41 -24.83
C LEU A 381 0.58 7.87 -24.52
N ARG A 382 0.60 8.74 -25.55
CA ARG A 382 0.84 10.18 -25.34
C ARG A 382 -0.39 10.80 -24.67
N VAL A 383 -0.17 11.67 -23.69
CA VAL A 383 -1.26 12.44 -23.06
C VAL A 383 -1.88 13.37 -24.09
N ALA A 384 -3.19 13.25 -24.30
CA ALA A 384 -3.97 14.13 -25.16
C ALA A 384 -4.55 15.30 -24.36
N THR A 385 -5.25 15.01 -23.26
CA THR A 385 -5.83 16.04 -22.37
C THR A 385 -5.69 15.68 -20.90
N ILE A 386 -5.69 16.71 -20.05
CA ILE A 386 -5.80 16.60 -18.59
C ILE A 386 -6.84 17.64 -18.18
N GLU A 387 -8.00 17.18 -17.72
CA GLU A 387 -9.16 18.01 -17.40
C GLU A 387 -9.41 17.96 -15.90
N ASP A 388 -9.50 19.13 -15.25
CA ASP A 388 -10.06 19.22 -13.90
C ASP A 388 -11.57 19.05 -13.99
N LEU A 389 -12.13 18.06 -13.30
CA LEU A 389 -13.57 17.82 -13.33
C LEU A 389 -14.34 18.82 -12.45
N GLY A 390 -13.65 19.58 -11.58
CA GLY A 390 -14.27 20.51 -10.65
C GLY A 390 -15.09 19.82 -9.54
N LEU A 391 -15.01 18.49 -9.46
CA LEU A 391 -15.77 17.66 -8.52
C LEU A 391 -14.83 16.94 -7.58
N GLU A 392 -15.24 16.82 -6.32
CA GLU A 392 -14.67 15.84 -5.41
C GLU A 392 -15.42 14.52 -5.55
N LEU A 393 -14.70 13.47 -5.94
CA LEU A 393 -15.27 12.15 -6.16
C LEU A 393 -14.69 11.15 -5.15
N PRO A 394 -15.44 10.10 -4.77
CA PRO A 394 -14.82 8.94 -4.17
C PRO A 394 -13.80 8.37 -5.17
N LEU A 395 -12.56 8.21 -4.71
CA LEU A 395 -11.45 7.65 -5.45
C LEU A 395 -10.83 6.53 -4.62
N TRP A 396 -10.39 5.48 -5.29
CA TRP A 396 -9.84 4.27 -4.72
C TRP A 396 -8.34 4.19 -4.93
N ASP A 397 -7.67 3.50 -4.02
CA ASP A 397 -6.27 3.12 -4.18
C ASP A 397 -6.04 1.73 -3.60
N ILE A 398 -4.96 1.11 -4.04
CA ILE A 398 -4.59 -0.23 -3.62
C ILE A 398 -3.10 -0.29 -3.28
N THR A 399 -2.76 -1.11 -2.29
CA THR A 399 -1.37 -1.48 -2.04
C THR A 399 -1.08 -2.81 -2.71
N THR A 400 0.05 -2.92 -3.40
CA THR A 400 0.50 -4.12 -4.10
C THR A 400 1.93 -4.48 -3.68
N GLY A 401 2.30 -5.76 -3.80
CA GLY A 401 3.64 -6.23 -3.45
C GLY A 401 4.78 -5.63 -4.29
N THR A 402 4.49 -5.11 -5.49
CA THR A 402 5.49 -4.49 -6.38
C THR A 402 5.61 -2.97 -6.24
N GLY A 403 4.70 -2.33 -5.51
CA GLY A 403 4.68 -0.86 -5.41
C GLY A 403 3.99 -0.15 -6.59
N ASP A 404 3.34 -0.90 -7.49
CA ASP A 404 2.59 -0.41 -8.63
C ASP A 404 1.60 -1.45 -9.19
N PHE A 405 0.79 -1.04 -10.16
CA PHE A 405 -0.18 -1.88 -10.87
C PHE A 405 -0.49 -1.34 -12.27
N ILE A 406 -1.21 -2.11 -13.09
CA ILE A 406 -1.64 -1.68 -14.42
C ILE A 406 -3.10 -1.24 -14.38
N ALA A 407 -3.32 0.07 -14.50
CA ALA A 407 -4.63 0.73 -14.48
C ALA A 407 -5.01 1.18 -15.88
N ASN A 408 -6.10 0.66 -16.44
CA ASN A 408 -6.53 0.87 -17.83
C ASN A 408 -5.36 0.87 -18.84
N GLY A 409 -4.47 -0.10 -18.67
CA GLY A 409 -3.33 -0.29 -19.56
C GLY A 409 -2.13 0.63 -19.38
N VAL A 410 -2.06 1.42 -18.30
CA VAL A 410 -0.87 2.20 -17.94
C VAL A 410 -0.35 1.84 -16.55
N VAL A 411 0.95 2.00 -16.34
CA VAL A 411 1.59 1.70 -15.05
C VAL A 411 1.32 2.83 -14.05
N SER A 412 0.70 2.48 -12.94
CA SER A 412 0.24 3.34 -11.85
C SER A 412 1.00 3.06 -10.55
N HIS A 413 1.35 4.09 -9.77
CA HIS A 413 2.20 3.99 -8.56
C HIS A 413 1.40 3.80 -7.25
N ASN A 414 2.01 3.20 -6.21
CA ASN A 414 1.48 3.08 -4.82
C ASN A 414 2.00 4.23 -3.88
N CYS A 415 2.00 4.10 -2.54
CA CYS A 415 2.65 5.06 -1.60
C CYS A 415 3.59 4.36 -0.58
N PHE A 416 4.74 4.94 -0.23
CA PHE A 416 5.84 4.26 0.49
C PHE A 416 6.08 4.66 1.99
N ALA A 417 5.33 5.61 2.59
CA ALA A 417 5.56 6.19 3.98
C ALA A 417 5.27 5.27 5.15
N ARG A 418 4.91 4.07 4.79
CA ARG A 418 3.62 3.49 5.10
C ARG A 418 3.82 2.09 5.68
N ASN A 419 4.97 1.52 5.36
CA ASN A 419 5.36 0.15 5.63
C ASN A 419 5.50 -0.25 7.10
N SER A 420 5.40 0.66 8.08
CA SER A 420 5.43 0.24 9.49
C SER A 420 4.09 -0.33 9.98
N HIS A 421 2.97 -0.02 9.32
CA HIS A 421 1.61 -0.54 9.60
C HIS A 421 1.30 -1.83 8.84
N THR A 422 1.89 -2.02 7.66
CA THR A 422 1.69 -3.20 6.82
C THR A 422 2.25 -4.50 7.40
N TYR A 423 3.06 -4.43 8.48
CA TYR A 423 3.51 -5.61 9.22
C TYR A 423 2.43 -6.20 10.15
N LEU A 424 1.26 -5.57 10.26
CA LEU A 424 0.15 -5.94 11.14
C LEU A 424 -1.20 -5.96 10.40
N ASP A 425 -1.18 -6.18 9.07
CA ASP A 425 -2.36 -6.18 8.19
C ASP A 425 -3.24 -4.94 8.29
N LEU A 426 -2.62 -3.77 8.53
CA LEU A 426 -3.28 -2.46 8.50
C LEU A 426 -2.79 -1.61 7.33
N ASP A 427 -3.71 -0.89 6.70
CA ASP A 427 -3.39 0.13 5.69
C ASP A 427 -2.45 1.16 6.32
N ALA A 428 -1.69 1.78 5.46
CA ALA A 428 -0.71 2.74 5.88
C ALA A 428 -1.12 4.20 5.59
N GLY A 429 -2.39 4.41 5.24
CA GLY A 429 -3.07 5.67 5.06
C GLY A 429 -4.13 5.90 6.11
N ALA A 430 -5.39 5.73 5.72
CA ALA A 430 -6.52 5.94 6.62
C ALA A 430 -6.36 5.15 7.93
N ASP A 431 -5.77 3.95 7.87
CA ASP A 431 -5.53 3.13 9.06
C ASP A 431 -4.36 3.61 9.93
N PHE A 432 -3.33 4.22 9.35
CA PHE A 432 -2.32 4.89 10.17
C PHE A 432 -2.93 6.06 10.95
N ASP A 433 -3.89 6.76 10.34
CA ASP A 433 -4.52 7.97 10.88
C ASP A 433 -5.71 7.71 11.81
N ARG A 434 -6.37 6.57 11.62
CA ARG A 434 -7.62 6.23 12.30
C ARG A 434 -7.54 4.93 13.06
N ARG A 435 -6.61 4.04 12.75
CA ARG A 435 -6.49 2.71 13.35
C ARG A 435 -5.23 2.58 14.22
N VAL A 436 -5.41 2.89 15.50
CA VAL A 436 -4.33 2.87 16.49
C VAL A 436 -4.29 1.51 17.17
N ILE A 437 -3.16 0.83 17.11
CA ILE A 437 -2.95 -0.41 17.85
C ILE A 437 -2.52 -0.07 19.26
N VAL A 438 -3.15 -0.73 20.22
CA VAL A 438 -3.02 -0.46 21.65
C VAL A 438 -2.61 -1.75 22.35
N LYS A 439 -1.40 -1.78 22.91
CA LYS A 439 -0.91 -2.96 23.64
C LYS A 439 -1.43 -2.94 25.07
N VAL A 440 -2.62 -3.50 25.29
CA VAL A 440 -3.36 -3.35 26.55
C VAL A 440 -2.64 -3.95 27.76
N ASN A 441 -1.81 -4.96 27.56
CA ASN A 441 -0.99 -5.58 28.60
C ASN A 441 0.42 -4.97 28.76
N ALA A 442 0.67 -3.77 28.21
CA ALA A 442 2.01 -3.18 28.21
C ALA A 442 2.62 -3.08 29.62
N GLY A 443 1.86 -2.67 30.63
CA GLY A 443 2.36 -2.57 32.01
C GLY A 443 2.82 -3.91 32.59
N GLU A 444 2.01 -4.95 32.43
CA GLU A 444 2.33 -6.32 32.88
C GLU A 444 3.60 -6.85 32.20
N LEU A 445 3.72 -6.62 30.89
CA LEU A 445 4.88 -7.04 30.12
C LEU A 445 6.16 -6.33 30.55
N VAL A 446 6.10 -5.02 30.81
CA VAL A 446 7.27 -4.26 31.31
C VAL A 446 7.73 -4.88 32.61
N ARG A 447 6.82 -5.09 33.56
CA ARG A 447 7.14 -5.70 34.86
C ARG A 447 7.78 -7.08 34.70
N ARG A 448 7.19 -7.95 33.88
CA ARG A 448 7.69 -9.30 33.62
C ARG A 448 9.07 -9.30 32.96
N GLU A 449 9.30 -8.40 32.00
CA GLU A 449 10.57 -8.33 31.26
C GLU A 449 11.70 -7.71 32.08
N LEU A 450 11.41 -6.71 32.91
CA LEU A 450 12.36 -6.13 33.87
C LEU A 450 12.75 -7.13 34.96
N ALA A 451 11.83 -8.02 35.37
CA ALA A 451 12.10 -9.09 36.33
C ALA A 451 12.95 -10.23 35.76
N ALA A 452 13.17 -10.29 34.45
CA ALA A 452 13.90 -11.39 33.84
C ALA A 452 15.38 -11.38 34.30
N PRO A 453 15.98 -12.51 34.71
CA PRO A 453 17.37 -12.58 35.18
C PRO A 453 18.42 -12.13 34.16
N ARG A 454 18.04 -11.98 32.89
CA ARG A 454 18.89 -11.49 31.79
C ARG A 454 18.87 -9.96 31.65
N TRP A 455 17.92 -9.27 32.27
CA TRP A 455 17.85 -7.82 32.24
C TRP A 455 18.97 -7.24 33.11
N ARG A 456 19.55 -6.12 32.68
CA ARG A 456 20.75 -5.52 33.29
C ARG A 456 20.54 -4.05 33.67
N GLY A 457 19.30 -3.59 33.76
CA GLY A 457 18.98 -2.20 34.11
C GLY A 457 19.30 -1.20 32.99
N ALA A 458 19.27 -1.64 31.72
CA ALA A 458 19.59 -0.77 30.60
C ALA A 458 18.55 0.36 30.45
N HIS A 459 19.00 1.53 30.00
CA HIS A 459 18.12 2.67 29.80
C HIS A 459 17.07 2.41 28.71
N VAL A 460 15.81 2.71 29.03
CA VAL A 460 14.66 2.52 28.12
C VAL A 460 14.11 3.87 27.65
N ALA A 461 14.06 4.08 26.33
CA ALA A 461 13.51 5.29 25.73
C ALA A 461 12.06 5.11 25.24
N MET A 462 11.21 6.09 25.52
CA MET A 462 9.79 6.12 25.13
C MET A 462 9.50 7.34 24.26
N GLY A 463 8.50 7.22 23.38
CA GLY A 463 8.16 8.28 22.42
C GLY A 463 9.12 8.38 21.23
N THR A 464 9.82 7.28 20.92
CA THR A 464 10.87 7.23 19.88
C THR A 464 10.33 6.89 18.50
N ASN A 465 9.22 6.16 18.42
CA ASN A 465 8.57 5.76 17.18
C ASN A 465 7.23 6.48 16.96
N VAL A 466 6.39 6.51 18.00
CA VAL A 466 5.11 7.22 18.07
C VAL A 466 5.01 7.87 19.44
N ASP A 467 4.32 9.01 19.55
CA ASP A 467 4.11 9.69 20.82
C ASP A 467 3.32 8.80 21.81
N CYS A 468 3.92 8.55 22.97
CA CYS A 468 3.32 7.73 24.03
C CYS A 468 2.24 8.46 24.83
N TYR A 469 2.17 9.79 24.72
CA TYR A 469 1.12 10.64 25.31
C TYR A 469 0.24 11.29 24.23
N GLN A 470 0.06 10.61 23.10
CA GLN A 470 -0.96 10.98 22.11
C GLN A 470 -2.37 10.90 22.69
N ARG A 471 -3.38 11.44 21.99
CA ARG A 471 -4.76 11.52 22.51
C ARG A 471 -5.31 10.19 23.04
N ALA A 472 -4.95 9.07 22.40
CA ALA A 472 -5.33 7.72 22.83
C ALA A 472 -5.01 7.44 24.31
N GLU A 473 -3.89 7.98 24.82
CA GLU A 473 -3.44 7.80 26.20
C GLU A 473 -4.40 8.41 27.24
N GLY A 474 -5.22 9.40 26.85
CA GLY A 474 -6.23 9.95 27.74
C GLY A 474 -7.30 8.92 28.12
N ARG A 475 -7.57 7.98 27.20
CA ARG A 475 -8.56 6.92 27.36
C ARG A 475 -7.96 5.62 27.89
N TYR A 476 -6.81 5.22 27.36
CA TYR A 476 -6.21 3.92 27.61
C TYR A 476 -5.33 3.85 28.84
N ARG A 477 -4.72 4.96 29.23
CA ARG A 477 -3.90 5.06 30.46
C ARG A 477 -2.85 3.93 30.57
N LEU A 478 -2.12 3.66 29.48
CA LEU A 478 -1.08 2.62 29.48
C LEU A 478 0.22 3.11 30.12
N MET A 479 0.45 4.42 30.14
CA MET A 479 1.69 4.98 30.70
C MET A 479 1.82 4.81 32.22
N PRO A 480 0.77 5.04 33.06
CA PRO A 480 0.87 4.83 34.50
C PRO A 480 1.41 3.44 34.91
N PRO A 481 0.84 2.30 34.46
CA PRO A 481 1.36 1.00 34.87
C PRO A 481 2.76 0.70 34.30
N ILE A 482 3.14 1.29 33.15
CA ILE A 482 4.51 1.22 32.62
C ILE A 482 5.49 1.96 33.54
N LEU A 483 5.13 3.18 33.96
CA LEU A 483 5.93 4.01 34.83
C LEU A 483 6.07 3.42 36.24
N GLU A 484 5.00 2.83 36.78
CA GLU A 484 5.04 2.07 38.04
C GLU A 484 6.03 0.92 37.95
N ALA A 485 6.01 0.13 36.88
CA ALA A 485 6.97 -0.95 36.69
C ALA A 485 8.41 -0.44 36.58
N LEU A 486 8.65 0.67 35.85
CA LEU A 486 9.99 1.26 35.75
C LEU A 486 10.50 1.80 37.10
N ARG A 487 9.62 2.43 37.89
CA ARG A 487 9.91 2.87 39.26
C ARG A 487 10.24 1.68 40.16
N ASP A 488 9.39 0.66 40.22
CA ASP A 488 9.54 -0.45 41.16
C ASP A 488 10.83 -1.27 40.92
N PHE A 489 11.27 -1.34 39.67
CA PHE A 489 12.53 -2.00 39.29
C PHE A 489 13.72 -1.04 39.25
N ALA A 490 13.54 0.22 39.68
CA ALA A 490 14.53 1.29 39.63
C ALA A 490 15.22 1.41 38.25
N ASN A 491 14.49 1.14 37.16
CA ASN A 491 15.06 1.07 35.82
C ASN A 491 15.11 2.46 35.15
N PRO A 492 16.28 2.93 34.70
CA PRO A 492 16.40 4.27 34.12
C PRO A 492 15.64 4.39 32.80
N PHE A 493 14.98 5.53 32.57
CA PHE A 493 14.20 5.76 31.35
C PHE A 493 14.14 7.21 30.91
N SER A 494 13.73 7.42 29.66
CA SER A 494 13.43 8.74 29.14
C SER A 494 12.16 8.78 28.29
N ILE A 495 11.51 9.94 28.25
CA ILE A 495 10.29 10.19 27.51
C ILE A 495 10.49 11.40 26.59
N LEU A 496 10.21 11.21 25.31
CA LEU A 496 10.04 12.28 24.33
C LEU A 496 8.55 12.40 23.96
N THR A 497 7.97 13.59 24.06
CA THR A 497 6.55 13.77 23.70
C THR A 497 6.23 15.16 23.12
N LYS A 498 5.09 15.27 22.45
CA LYS A 498 4.40 16.52 22.11
C LYS A 498 3.11 16.69 22.91
N GLY A 499 2.65 15.64 23.60
CA GLY A 499 1.40 15.58 24.33
C GLY A 499 1.48 16.19 25.72
N THR A 500 0.44 16.92 26.14
CA THR A 500 0.35 17.50 27.50
C THR A 500 -0.16 16.50 28.55
N LEU A 501 -0.60 15.30 28.13
CA LEU A 501 -1.11 14.27 29.03
C LEU A 501 -0.06 13.75 30.01
N LEU A 502 1.24 13.96 29.72
CA LEU A 502 2.32 13.60 30.63
C LEU A 502 2.19 14.28 32.00
N LEU A 503 1.61 15.48 32.06
CA LEU A 503 1.40 16.20 33.33
C LEU A 503 0.46 15.46 34.30
N ARG A 504 -0.46 14.64 33.78
CA ARG A 504 -1.32 13.77 34.59
C ARG A 504 -0.50 12.82 35.46
N ASP A 505 0.61 12.33 34.92
CA ASP A 505 1.43 11.29 35.53
C ASP A 505 2.62 11.88 36.30
N LEU A 506 2.65 13.21 36.51
CA LEU A 506 3.69 13.92 37.25
C LEU A 506 3.94 13.36 38.67
N PRO A 507 2.92 13.03 39.50
CA PRO A 507 3.17 12.43 40.80
C PRO A 507 3.97 11.12 40.72
N LEU A 508 3.67 10.30 39.71
CA LEU A 508 4.36 9.02 39.49
C LEU A 508 5.78 9.21 38.94
N LEU A 509 5.98 10.21 38.07
CA LEU A 509 7.31 10.59 37.61
C LEU A 509 8.20 11.07 38.77
N ARG A 510 7.63 11.78 39.76
CA ARG A 510 8.39 12.21 40.96
C ARG A 510 8.86 11.01 41.78
N GLN A 511 7.97 10.06 42.03
CA GLN A 511 8.32 8.82 42.71
C GLN A 511 9.37 8.01 41.93
N ALA A 512 9.27 7.94 40.61
CA ALA A 512 10.27 7.30 39.78
C ALA A 512 11.64 7.99 39.87
N ALA A 513 11.66 9.32 39.93
CA ALA A 513 12.90 10.10 40.05
C ALA A 513 13.61 9.91 41.41
N GLU A 514 12.91 9.46 42.46
CA GLU A 514 13.52 9.14 43.76
C GLU A 514 14.38 7.88 43.72
N VAL A 515 14.07 6.94 42.82
CA VAL A 515 14.69 5.61 42.77
C VAL A 515 15.52 5.36 41.51
N THR A 516 15.30 6.12 40.44
CA THR A 516 16.05 5.97 39.19
C THR A 516 16.12 7.25 38.38
N ARG A 517 16.88 7.21 37.28
CA ARG A 517 17.06 8.36 36.40
C ARG A 517 15.89 8.48 35.44
N VAL A 518 15.27 9.66 35.43
CA VAL A 518 14.14 10.02 34.57
C VAL A 518 14.52 11.19 33.67
N GLY A 519 14.63 10.94 32.36
CA GLY A 519 14.85 11.98 31.35
C GLY A 519 13.53 12.44 30.73
N LEU A 520 13.23 13.72 30.78
CA LEU A 520 12.02 14.28 30.15
C LEU A 520 12.39 15.20 28.99
N SER A 521 11.69 15.05 27.86
CA SER A 521 11.90 15.90 26.70
C SER A 521 10.62 16.20 25.94
N TYR A 522 10.48 17.45 25.50
CA TYR A 522 9.39 17.89 24.64
C TYR A 522 9.86 18.22 23.23
N SER A 523 9.04 17.91 22.23
CA SER A 523 9.26 18.36 20.84
C SER A 523 8.49 19.65 20.56
N VAL A 524 9.23 20.74 20.39
CA VAL A 524 8.71 22.09 20.08
C VAL A 524 9.50 22.66 18.90
N GLY A 525 9.03 22.45 17.67
CA GLY A 525 9.77 22.87 16.48
C GLY A 525 9.85 24.38 16.26
N PHE A 526 8.78 25.10 16.62
CA PHE A 526 8.59 26.54 16.44
C PHE A 526 7.42 27.03 17.28
N VAL A 527 7.35 28.35 17.53
CA VAL A 527 6.26 28.98 18.33
C VAL A 527 5.15 29.62 17.52
N ASP A 528 5.32 29.75 16.20
CA ASP A 528 4.29 30.30 15.29
C ASP A 528 3.03 29.40 15.30
N GLU A 529 1.93 29.93 15.82
CA GLU A 529 0.65 29.22 15.89
C GLU A 529 -0.03 29.04 14.52
N ALA A 530 0.14 29.97 13.58
CA ALA A 530 -0.42 29.84 12.25
C ALA A 530 0.29 28.72 11.49
N LEU A 531 1.62 28.70 11.55
CA LEU A 531 2.42 27.61 11.01
C LEU A 531 2.11 26.28 11.70
N TRP A 532 1.88 26.27 13.01
CA TRP A 532 1.51 25.05 13.75
C TRP A 532 0.16 24.48 13.29
N ARG A 533 -0.86 25.33 13.14
CA ARG A 533 -2.19 24.92 12.63
C ARG A 533 -2.09 24.31 11.23
N ALA A 534 -1.17 24.82 10.41
CA ALA A 534 -0.93 24.27 9.08
C ALA A 534 -0.17 22.93 9.13
N VAL A 535 0.91 22.83 9.91
CA VAL A 535 1.85 21.69 9.89
C VAL A 535 1.34 20.48 10.69
N GLU A 536 0.86 20.70 11.92
CA GLU A 536 0.56 19.62 12.86
C GLU A 536 -0.66 19.93 13.76
N PRO A 537 -1.83 20.25 13.18
CA PRO A 537 -3.01 20.70 13.94
C PRO A 537 -3.53 19.67 14.95
N GLY A 538 -3.19 18.39 14.77
CA GLY A 538 -3.64 17.32 15.66
C GLY A 538 -2.86 17.16 16.96
N THR A 539 -1.86 18.01 17.21
CA THR A 539 -1.01 18.03 18.42
C THR A 539 -1.41 19.19 19.35
N PRO A 540 -0.98 19.25 20.62
CA PRO A 540 -1.11 20.49 21.41
C PRO A 540 -0.34 21.64 20.76
N SER A 541 -0.87 22.86 20.85
CA SER A 541 -0.19 24.09 20.39
C SER A 541 1.19 24.25 21.04
N PRO A 542 2.18 24.91 20.40
CA PRO A 542 3.49 25.17 20.98
C PRO A 542 3.42 25.81 22.37
N ARG A 543 2.52 26.78 22.57
CA ARG A 543 2.28 27.42 23.87
C ARG A 543 1.91 26.42 24.97
N ARG A 544 0.99 25.48 24.68
CA ARG A 544 0.60 24.42 25.63
C ARG A 544 1.72 23.42 25.91
N ARG A 545 2.59 23.15 24.93
CA ARG A 545 3.78 22.30 25.16
C ARG A 545 4.79 22.99 26.06
N LEU A 546 5.06 24.27 25.83
CA LEU A 546 5.94 25.09 26.66
C LEU A 546 5.39 25.28 28.08
N GLU A 547 4.08 25.43 28.22
CA GLU A 547 3.42 25.43 29.53
C GLU A 547 3.66 24.11 30.29
N ALA A 548 3.59 22.97 29.60
CA ALA A 548 3.89 21.69 30.19
C ALA A 548 5.37 21.56 30.58
N VAL A 549 6.30 22.09 29.76
CA VAL A 549 7.72 22.18 30.12
C VAL A 549 7.89 22.96 31.42
N ARG A 550 7.26 24.14 31.54
CA ARG A 550 7.32 24.97 32.75
C ARG A 550 6.84 24.23 33.98
N GLN A 551 5.66 23.60 33.92
CA GLN A 551 5.11 22.87 35.07
C GLN A 551 6.00 21.70 35.51
N LEU A 552 6.69 21.05 34.58
CA LEU A 552 7.62 19.98 34.90
C LEU A 552 8.92 20.51 35.51
N THR A 553 9.45 21.62 34.99
CA THR A 553 10.61 22.31 35.58
C THR A 553 10.28 22.82 36.99
N ASP A 554 9.11 23.45 37.19
CA ASP A 554 8.64 23.92 38.50
C ASP A 554 8.48 22.75 39.49
N ALA A 555 8.19 21.55 38.99
CA ALA A 555 8.14 20.32 39.77
C ALA A 555 9.52 19.69 40.05
N GLY A 556 10.61 20.33 39.61
CA GLY A 556 11.99 19.93 39.86
C GLY A 556 12.65 19.08 38.77
N PHE A 557 11.99 18.83 37.64
CA PHE A 557 12.58 18.04 36.55
C PHE A 557 13.52 18.86 35.68
N GLN A 558 14.60 18.21 35.24
CA GLN A 558 15.45 18.77 34.19
C GLN A 558 14.83 18.41 32.82
N VAL A 559 14.12 19.37 32.21
CA VAL A 559 13.38 19.13 30.96
C VAL A 559 14.16 19.63 29.74
N GLY A 560 14.48 18.72 28.84
CA GLY A 560 15.05 19.05 27.53
C GLY A 560 13.97 19.43 26.52
N VAL A 561 14.31 20.28 25.55
CA VAL A 561 13.47 20.52 24.38
C VAL A 561 14.21 20.10 23.12
N LEU A 562 13.58 19.26 22.32
CA LEU A 562 13.98 19.02 20.95
C LEU A 562 13.27 20.08 20.11
N MET A 563 14.05 21.03 19.58
CA MET A 563 13.56 21.95 18.57
C MET A 563 13.45 21.18 17.25
N ALA A 564 12.34 20.46 17.10
CA ALA A 564 12.16 19.43 16.11
C ALA A 564 10.69 19.31 15.67
N PRO A 565 10.39 19.26 14.36
CA PRO A 565 11.32 19.56 13.27
C PRO A 565 11.53 21.08 13.11
N ILE A 566 12.77 21.51 12.85
CA ILE A 566 13.05 22.82 12.25
C ILE A 566 12.77 22.72 10.75
N LEU A 567 11.93 23.61 10.23
CA LEU A 567 11.39 23.55 8.88
C LEU A 567 12.15 24.53 7.96
N PRO A 568 12.93 24.04 6.98
CA PRO A 568 13.70 24.92 6.09
C PRO A 568 12.89 26.01 5.38
N GLY A 569 13.15 27.27 5.67
CA GLY A 569 12.45 28.42 5.11
C GLY A 569 11.09 28.74 5.72
N LEU A 570 10.66 28.00 6.74
CA LEU A 570 9.42 28.25 7.49
C LEU A 570 9.69 28.58 8.95
N SER A 571 10.70 27.95 9.55
CA SER A 571 11.05 28.17 10.95
C SER A 571 12.55 28.17 11.19
N ASP A 572 13.33 28.45 10.15
CA ASP A 572 14.79 28.32 10.15
C ASP A 572 15.56 29.63 9.92
N ASP A 573 14.85 30.75 9.82
CA ASP A 573 15.42 32.09 9.88
C ASP A 573 15.78 32.48 11.33
N ASP A 574 16.60 33.51 11.46
CA ASP A 574 17.18 33.88 12.76
C ASP A 574 16.13 34.42 13.74
N GLU A 575 15.08 35.10 13.24
CA GLU A 575 14.00 35.63 14.07
C GLU A 575 13.12 34.50 14.60
N SER A 576 12.67 33.58 13.74
CA SER A 576 11.90 32.40 14.12
C SER A 576 12.67 31.52 15.10
N ILE A 577 13.97 31.32 14.88
CA ILE A 577 14.84 30.56 15.78
C ILE A 577 14.97 31.27 17.12
N ASP A 578 15.27 32.58 17.13
CA ASP A 578 15.44 33.33 18.36
C ASP A 578 14.16 33.37 19.19
N ALA A 579 13.01 33.67 18.57
CA ALA A 579 11.71 33.67 19.23
C ALA A 579 11.36 32.30 19.81
N THR A 580 11.63 31.22 19.08
CA THR A 580 11.37 29.86 19.58
C THR A 580 12.29 29.52 20.76
N VAL A 581 13.58 29.85 20.66
CA VAL A 581 14.55 29.56 21.72
C VAL A 581 14.31 30.43 22.97
N ALA A 582 13.94 31.69 22.80
CA ALA A 582 13.52 32.58 23.88
C ALA A 582 12.34 32.00 24.65
N ALA A 583 11.31 31.53 23.94
CA ALA A 583 10.14 30.91 24.55
C ALA A 583 10.47 29.58 25.25
N ILE A 584 11.40 28.79 24.69
CA ILE A 584 11.93 27.58 25.34
C ILE A 584 12.67 27.92 26.64
N ALA A 585 13.52 28.94 26.63
CA ALA A 585 14.25 29.40 27.81
C ALA A 585 13.29 29.93 28.89
N ALA A 586 12.32 30.75 28.49
CA ALA A 586 11.31 31.31 29.39
C ALA A 586 10.41 30.24 30.03
N ALA A 587 10.23 29.10 29.36
CA ALA A 587 9.54 27.95 29.92
C ALA A 587 10.39 27.15 30.93
N GLY A 588 11.64 27.54 31.18
CA GLY A 588 12.52 26.84 32.13
C GLY A 588 13.11 25.54 31.58
N ALA A 589 13.19 25.35 30.27
CA ALA A 589 13.90 24.22 29.70
C ALA A 589 15.39 24.27 30.06
N THR A 590 16.01 23.11 30.28
CA THR A 590 17.42 23.01 30.68
C THR A 590 18.36 22.84 29.49
N SER A 591 17.81 22.41 28.36
CA SER A 591 18.58 22.21 27.13
C SER A 591 17.69 22.32 25.90
N VAL A 592 18.29 22.75 24.79
CA VAL A 592 17.65 22.73 23.48
C VAL A 592 18.50 21.97 22.48
N THR A 593 17.91 20.95 21.84
CA THR A 593 18.57 20.15 20.79
C THR A 593 17.90 20.44 19.45
N PRO A 594 18.60 21.08 18.49
CA PRO A 594 18.05 21.35 17.18
C PRO A 594 18.04 20.09 16.32
N LEU A 595 16.91 19.81 15.68
CA LEU A 595 16.81 18.77 14.65
C LEU A 595 16.09 19.35 13.43
N ALA A 596 16.83 19.42 12.32
CA ALA A 596 16.26 19.71 11.02
C ALA A 596 15.21 18.66 10.68
N LEU A 597 14.18 19.07 9.92
CA LEU A 597 13.18 18.16 9.39
C LEU A 597 13.84 16.94 8.73
N HIS A 598 13.32 15.76 9.06
CA HIS A 598 13.79 14.48 8.54
C HIS A 598 12.71 13.86 7.66
N LEU A 599 12.99 13.77 6.36
CA LEU A 599 12.00 13.34 5.36
C LEU A 599 12.32 11.94 4.84
N ARG A 600 11.95 10.93 5.64
CA ARG A 600 12.02 9.54 5.18
C ARG A 600 11.09 9.31 3.98
N PRO A 601 11.42 8.35 3.10
CA PRO A 601 10.53 7.93 2.03
C PRO A 601 9.10 7.73 2.52
N GLY A 602 8.19 8.38 1.79
CA GLY A 602 6.77 8.55 1.98
C GLY A 602 6.31 9.65 2.95
N ALA A 603 6.99 9.87 4.08
CA ALA A 603 6.74 11.09 4.86
C ALA A 603 7.19 12.33 4.08
N ARG A 604 8.23 12.17 3.24
CA ARG A 604 8.71 13.19 2.31
C ARG A 604 7.65 13.62 1.30
N GLU A 605 6.95 12.67 0.72
CA GLU A 605 5.95 12.88 -0.32
C GLU A 605 4.72 13.55 0.25
N TRP A 606 4.31 13.13 1.46
CA TRP A 606 3.26 13.75 2.25
C TRP A 606 3.58 15.21 2.57
N TYR A 607 4.75 15.44 3.17
CA TYR A 607 5.20 16.77 3.56
C TYR A 607 5.41 17.66 2.32
N ALA A 608 5.89 17.11 1.20
CA ALA A 608 6.06 17.84 -0.04
C ALA A 608 4.72 18.26 -0.67
N HIS A 609 3.65 17.48 -0.52
CA HIS A 609 2.31 17.86 -0.97
C HIS A 609 1.76 19.02 -0.13
N TRP A 610 1.82 18.89 1.19
CA TRP A 610 1.45 19.96 2.11
C TRP A 610 2.26 21.24 1.84
N LEU A 611 3.58 21.13 1.71
CA LEU A 611 4.47 22.25 1.42
C LEU A 611 4.15 22.88 0.07
N ALA A 612 3.79 22.10 -0.95
CA ALA A 612 3.42 22.64 -2.26
C ALA A 612 2.07 23.37 -2.24
N ARG A 613 1.16 23.02 -1.33
CA ARG A 613 -0.14 23.67 -1.16
C ARG A 613 -0.04 24.95 -0.32
N GLU A 614 0.57 24.86 0.85
CA GLU A 614 0.62 25.96 1.83
C GLU A 614 1.79 26.92 1.57
N PHE A 615 2.95 26.40 1.15
CA PHE A 615 4.19 27.17 1.00
C PHE A 615 4.91 26.86 -0.31
N PRO A 616 4.25 27.07 -1.48
CA PRO A 616 4.78 26.67 -2.77
C PRO A 616 6.17 27.26 -3.02
N HIS A 617 6.46 28.45 -2.48
CA HIS A 617 7.74 29.19 -2.57
C HIS A 617 8.97 28.45 -2.05
N LEU A 618 8.79 27.48 -1.16
CA LEU A 618 9.91 26.77 -0.54
C LEU A 618 10.22 25.43 -1.19
N VAL A 619 9.35 24.91 -2.05
CA VAL A 619 9.50 23.58 -2.65
C VAL A 619 10.86 23.36 -3.36
N PRO A 620 11.47 24.32 -4.10
CA PRO A 620 12.78 24.14 -4.71
C PRO A 620 13.89 23.98 -3.67
N ARG A 621 13.83 24.78 -2.59
CA ARG A 621 14.77 24.72 -1.47
C ARG A 621 14.71 23.35 -0.82
N TYR A 622 13.51 22.84 -0.53
CA TYR A 622 13.35 21.50 0.04
C TYR A 622 13.83 20.39 -0.91
N ARG A 623 13.57 20.48 -2.22
CA ARG A 623 14.09 19.50 -3.17
C ARG A 623 15.61 19.48 -3.20
N GLN A 624 16.25 20.64 -3.13
CA GLN A 624 17.70 20.72 -3.09
C GLN A 624 18.26 20.13 -1.80
N LEU A 625 17.67 20.48 -0.65
CA LEU A 625 18.10 19.99 0.66
C LEU A 625 17.96 18.47 0.79
N TYR A 626 16.84 17.89 0.34
CA TYR A 626 16.56 16.45 0.51
C TYR A 626 16.85 15.61 -0.73
N ARG A 627 17.60 16.13 -1.71
CA ARG A 627 17.94 15.42 -2.96
C ARG A 627 18.71 14.11 -2.72
N ALA A 628 19.60 14.12 -1.74
CA ALA A 628 20.58 13.05 -1.52
C ALA A 628 20.11 11.99 -0.51
N GLY A 629 18.95 12.20 0.14
CA GLY A 629 18.47 11.28 1.17
C GLY A 629 17.47 11.93 2.11
N SER A 630 17.16 11.21 3.19
CA SER A 630 16.14 11.60 4.17
C SER A 630 16.57 12.74 5.10
N TYR A 631 17.87 12.87 5.30
CA TYR A 631 18.47 13.93 6.10
C TYR A 631 18.80 15.13 5.22
N ALA A 632 18.64 16.34 5.75
CA ALA A 632 19.19 17.54 5.14
C ALA A 632 20.74 17.46 5.10
N PRO A 633 21.43 18.23 4.25
CA PRO A 633 22.89 18.12 4.11
C PRO A 633 23.60 18.45 5.43
N GLN A 634 24.74 17.82 5.71
CA GLN A 634 25.46 18.05 6.98
C GLN A 634 25.84 19.52 7.18
N ALA A 635 26.21 20.24 6.11
CA ALA A 635 26.53 21.66 6.18
C ALA A 635 25.34 22.47 6.72
N TYR A 636 24.14 22.24 6.17
CA TYR A 636 22.91 22.88 6.62
C TYR A 636 22.56 22.52 8.06
N GLN A 637 22.71 21.24 8.46
CA GLN A 637 22.49 20.84 9.86
C GLN A 637 23.46 21.53 10.83
N ARG A 638 24.74 21.69 10.44
CA ARG A 638 25.76 22.38 11.25
C ARG A 638 25.43 23.86 11.39
N GLU A 639 24.98 24.49 10.30
CA GLU A 639 24.56 25.89 10.30
C GLU A 639 23.36 26.12 11.21
N LEU A 640 22.29 25.33 11.06
CA LEU A 640 21.13 25.38 11.97
C LEU A 640 21.54 25.18 13.43
N THR A 641 22.42 24.21 13.68
CA THR A 641 22.91 23.93 15.02
C THR A 641 23.68 25.14 15.58
N ALA A 642 24.47 25.82 14.76
CA ALA A 642 25.19 27.02 15.18
C ALA A 642 24.23 28.17 15.50
N ARG A 643 23.23 28.43 14.65
CA ARG A 643 22.21 29.48 14.86
C ARG A 643 21.44 29.25 16.15
N VAL A 644 20.91 28.04 16.36
CA VAL A 644 20.19 27.68 17.59
C VAL A 644 21.10 27.79 18.82
N ARG A 645 22.39 27.43 18.72
CA ARG A 645 23.35 27.62 19.84
C ARG A 645 23.61 29.09 20.15
N ILE A 646 23.67 29.95 19.14
CA ILE A 646 23.85 31.39 19.34
C ILE A 646 22.62 31.95 20.05
N ALA A 647 21.42 31.63 19.58
CA ALA A 647 20.17 32.03 20.24
C ALA A 647 20.08 31.47 21.67
N ALA A 648 20.42 30.20 21.88
CA ALA A 648 20.41 29.58 23.20
C ALA A 648 21.35 30.31 24.18
N ARG A 649 22.53 30.70 23.71
CA ARG A 649 23.44 31.51 24.52
C ARG A 649 22.87 32.87 24.87
N ARG A 650 22.22 33.55 23.92
CA ARG A 650 21.60 34.85 24.16
C ARG A 650 20.53 34.80 25.25
N HIS A 651 19.77 33.71 25.31
CA HIS A 651 18.66 33.52 26.24
C HIS A 651 19.03 32.72 27.50
N GLY A 652 20.33 32.59 27.81
CA GLY A 652 20.78 31.93 29.05
C GLY A 652 20.61 30.42 29.09
N LEU A 653 20.27 29.77 27.98
CA LEU A 653 20.33 28.31 27.81
C LEU A 653 21.80 27.91 27.59
N HIS A 654 22.58 27.86 28.67
CA HIS A 654 24.00 27.48 28.67
C HIS A 654 24.21 26.01 29.06
N ARG A 655 25.26 25.41 28.46
CA ARG A 655 25.64 23.99 28.47
C ARG A 655 25.34 23.22 29.77
N GLY A 656 24.58 22.12 29.65
CA GLY A 656 25.23 20.81 29.80
C GLY A 656 26.06 20.56 28.55
N GLU A 657 27.24 19.93 28.67
CA GLU A 657 28.12 19.73 27.51
C GLU A 657 27.40 18.98 26.37
N ALA A 658 27.96 19.07 25.16
CA ALA A 658 27.38 18.47 23.96
C ALA A 658 27.24 16.94 24.11
N GLY A 659 26.15 16.50 24.73
CA GLY A 659 25.92 15.11 25.04
C GLY A 659 25.45 14.77 26.46
N ASP A 660 25.11 15.70 27.35
CA ASP A 660 24.60 15.29 28.69
C ASP A 660 23.25 14.55 28.64
N ASN A 661 22.39 14.85 27.66
CA ASN A 661 21.21 14.00 27.38
C ASN A 661 21.55 12.80 26.46
N ARG A 662 22.80 12.70 25.97
CA ARG A 662 23.27 11.65 25.04
C ARG A 662 24.22 10.64 25.72
N ARG A 663 24.70 10.92 26.92
CA ARG A 663 25.42 10.01 27.81
C ARG A 663 24.83 10.22 29.19
N LEU A 664 24.14 9.18 29.68
CA LEU A 664 23.98 9.05 31.12
C LEU A 664 25.39 8.96 31.72
N PRO A 665 25.69 9.65 32.85
CA PRO A 665 26.90 9.36 33.61
C PRO A 665 26.95 7.85 33.90
N GLU A 666 28.14 7.23 33.86
CA GLU A 666 28.24 5.85 34.33
C GLU A 666 27.74 5.76 35.78
N PRO A 667 27.04 4.68 36.17
CA PRO A 667 26.75 4.48 37.58
C PRO A 667 28.08 4.55 38.36
N PRO A 668 28.11 5.19 39.54
CA PRO A 668 29.29 5.08 40.39
C PRO A 668 29.61 3.60 40.56
N PRO A 669 30.89 3.20 40.57
CA PRO A 669 31.26 1.83 40.84
C PRO A 669 30.57 1.40 42.14
N PRO A 670 30.11 0.14 42.24
CA PRO A 670 29.56 -0.36 43.50
C PRO A 670 30.57 -0.03 44.61
N PRO A 671 30.11 0.40 45.81
CA PRO A 671 31.01 0.62 46.91
C PRO A 671 31.90 -0.61 47.04
N VAL A 672 33.22 -0.39 47.05
CA VAL A 672 34.19 -1.46 47.28
C VAL A 672 33.70 -2.15 48.53
N ALA A 673 33.34 -3.43 48.41
CA ALA A 673 33.00 -4.22 49.57
C ALA A 673 34.22 -4.11 50.49
N GLU A 674 34.07 -3.40 51.62
CA GLU A 674 35.00 -3.54 52.72
C GLU A 674 34.95 -5.00 53.10
N GLN A 675 35.93 -5.74 52.60
CA GLN A 675 36.21 -7.08 53.03
C GLN A 675 36.56 -6.92 54.51
N LEU A 676 35.57 -7.17 55.37
CA LEU A 676 35.78 -7.36 56.79
C LEU A 676 36.83 -8.45 56.91
N SER A 677 38.07 -8.04 57.16
CA SER A 677 39.15 -8.94 57.54
C SER A 677 38.76 -9.52 58.90
N LEU A 678 38.48 -10.82 58.92
CA LEU A 678 38.37 -11.60 60.13
C LEU A 678 39.65 -11.44 60.94
N LEU A 679 39.53 -10.81 62.11
CA LEU A 679 40.29 -11.11 63.31
C LEU A 679 39.30 -11.40 64.43
#